data_AF-A0A939TFH5-F1
#
_entry.id   AF-A0A939TFH5-F1
#
_cell.length_a   1.000
_cell.length_b   1.000
_cell.length_c   1.000
_cell.angle_alpha   90.00
_cell.angle_beta   90.00
_cell.angle_gamma   90.00
#
_symmetry.space_group_name_H-M   'P 1'
#
loop_
_entity.id
_entity.type
_entity.pdbx_description
1 polymer ?
#
loop_
_entity_poly.entity_id
_entity_poly.type
_entity_poly.pdbx_seq_one_letter_code
_entity_poly.pdbx_strand_id
1 'polypeptide(L)'
;MKLRGRTVVLFGDFREIERRSAIRRLQALGALVAHEVTEETDLIFLGPGERGPIPRTDVMLRTPYLNEDALIGMLEREEGVAPEGVASGFFLAASEVAGARDSGELYALLDGADWAAVAPERDGLVLRDRLVELERDEGVTDAHRLATRKLIEAGVAELQQPYGHDTEIVAHAISPDGRYLATGSWVGDDYDAGGVLQIWEVASGRCVNAVRYVAGGVGWPGYRHAIQWSADSSRIAMAHRTNMVGVWSFEGELLATVDVSDGNSRPSEYALSPDGRSVYFHCGTNGDGGLQGCVVPVDRGRLSWLPNHVESDHPYLMARQLPERVREDFAERDQGDEEWKVGQWIDEPVWSPDGSRLYGSNAICVDAESREVVWYAPGKFARLSPDGKLVAAVSRRGLFLREADSGRIRCGPYALGKPVALFWAPGRAVNRLAVLTPPTGTAETGGVHVFDDDRLVFSAEVPHSGWEEREGDHNAWAWAPGGERAAFLTIVGVVEVWSFEDSARPELVQSVPAGGADAVYWGADDTLVLLDDVVMQFVKVETGEVVGDFYSLYVPPGPRPVEGELVELLAGRTFALDEDDWAMILQPDAVIAPEGSEDELDDLLAWGIGARHAWPVRWGELRVLPDALTAADVLDSEDGELLRAYREELEEMEEADGESVEWPPENTASVDELFEVARRSLVDLDPYSWGYHIGEYLRAAARLRARYGEAEAAMTLVGDIPEAAERLAAASDVATILARAGDLRSAGAAFSLAQSLFPSVDQKMFQADRSASFGAAFQALGHAGDAEQWFRHARTSITVEPNPWEDHIAVMHSLLECGRDDLVRVLLNDRAAHPVGSFFSEAEWLVYLLRTGRLDLARAFQGLPGWDVPYEVLTVLAELGRSDLLETWGDHNWAVDDELVELAQQGIPPSRPPTPSDQDVHDLAKRYAEIQGISHAQREHPIKELIESAARCGHISAVLDLLELLPDRGDFNDRPSSSFGAIWLLYTGFNRPPF
;
A
#
# COMPACT_ATOMS: atom_id res chain seq x y z
N MET A 1 9.48 -25.77 26.35
CA MET A 1 8.46 -26.84 26.40
C MET A 1 9.18 -28.19 26.40
N LYS A 2 8.81 -29.19 27.22
CA LYS A 2 9.53 -30.48 27.25
C LYS A 2 9.17 -31.35 26.03
N LEU A 3 10.19 -31.85 25.32
CA LEU A 3 10.07 -32.61 24.05
C LEU A 3 9.82 -34.11 24.23
N ARG A 4 10.14 -34.68 25.39
CA ARG A 4 10.07 -36.13 25.63
C ARG A 4 8.63 -36.65 25.54
N GLY A 5 8.40 -37.63 24.65
CA GLY A 5 7.14 -38.32 24.45
C GLY A 5 6.13 -37.62 23.53
N ARG A 6 6.52 -36.50 22.90
CA ARG A 6 5.68 -35.75 21.96
C ARG A 6 5.88 -36.19 20.52
N THR A 7 4.82 -36.18 19.73
CA THR A 7 4.86 -36.37 18.28
C THR A 7 5.17 -35.04 17.58
N VAL A 8 6.28 -34.99 16.85
CA VAL A 8 6.79 -33.79 16.18
C VAL A 8 6.84 -34.01 14.67
N VAL A 9 6.44 -33.02 13.87
CA VAL A 9 6.59 -33.05 12.41
C VAL A 9 7.49 -31.91 11.97
N LEU A 10 8.46 -32.19 11.10
CA LEU A 10 9.28 -31.19 10.40
C LEU A 10 8.74 -31.02 8.98
N PHE A 11 8.25 -29.83 8.66
CA PHE A 11 7.56 -29.53 7.41
C PHE A 11 8.34 -28.49 6.59
N GLY A 12 8.62 -28.81 5.32
CA GLY A 12 9.44 -27.98 4.43
C GLY A 12 10.95 -28.20 4.56
N ASP A 13 11.71 -27.29 3.94
CA ASP A 13 13.18 -27.29 3.91
C ASP A 13 13.77 -26.34 4.96
N PHE A 14 14.77 -26.83 5.70
CA PHE A 14 15.42 -26.16 6.83
C PHE A 14 16.82 -25.71 6.39
N ARG A 15 17.14 -24.42 6.56
CA ARG A 15 18.37 -23.78 6.06
C ARG A 15 19.49 -23.75 7.10
N GLU A 16 19.15 -23.49 8.35
CA GLU A 16 20.11 -23.28 9.45
C GLU A 16 20.46 -24.59 10.17
N ILE A 17 19.53 -25.54 10.20
CA ILE A 17 19.78 -26.88 10.75
C ILE A 17 19.49 -27.95 9.71
N GLU A 18 20.50 -28.77 9.39
CA GLU A 18 20.32 -29.91 8.50
C GLU A 18 19.19 -30.81 9.05
N ARG A 19 18.14 -31.07 8.25
CA ARG A 19 16.97 -31.87 8.65
C ARG A 19 17.33 -33.20 9.31
N ARG A 20 18.37 -33.89 8.83
CA ARG A 20 18.88 -35.13 9.44
C ARG A 20 19.51 -34.91 10.82
N SER A 21 20.15 -33.77 11.05
CA SER A 21 20.68 -33.36 12.35
C SER A 21 19.53 -33.07 13.32
N ALA A 22 18.53 -32.28 12.89
CA ALA A 22 17.35 -31.96 13.69
C ALA A 22 16.58 -33.21 14.14
N ILE A 23 16.32 -34.16 13.22
CA ILE A 23 15.65 -35.44 13.54
C ILE A 23 16.44 -36.21 14.61
N ARG A 24 17.76 -36.33 14.45
CA ARG A 24 18.61 -37.05 15.42
C ARG A 24 18.56 -36.42 16.81
N ARG A 25 18.65 -35.08 16.90
CA ARG A 25 18.62 -34.33 18.16
C ARG A 25 17.25 -34.45 18.84
N LEU A 26 16.15 -34.27 18.10
CA LEU A 26 14.78 -34.47 18.61
C LEU A 26 14.56 -35.89 19.16
N GLN A 27 15.02 -36.91 18.43
CA GLN A 27 14.92 -38.30 18.87
C GLN A 27 15.80 -38.59 20.10
N ALA A 28 16.99 -38.00 20.20
CA ALA A 28 17.86 -38.10 21.37
C ALA A 28 17.21 -37.52 22.64
N LEU A 29 16.39 -36.47 22.48
CA LEU A 29 15.59 -35.86 23.54
C LEU A 29 14.27 -36.61 23.81
N GLY A 30 14.00 -37.68 23.06
CA GLY A 30 12.85 -38.58 23.27
C GLY A 30 11.55 -38.13 22.61
N ALA A 31 11.60 -37.24 21.60
CA ALA A 31 10.46 -36.93 20.75
C ALA A 31 10.25 -38.00 19.67
N LEU A 32 9.00 -38.19 19.26
CA LEU A 32 8.59 -39.07 18.16
C LEU A 32 8.46 -38.23 16.88
N VAL A 33 9.43 -38.33 15.96
CA VAL A 33 9.36 -37.56 14.71
C VAL A 33 8.52 -38.30 13.67
N ALA A 34 7.40 -37.71 13.25
CA ALA A 34 6.48 -38.23 12.25
C ALA A 34 6.67 -37.54 10.88
N HIS A 35 6.18 -38.19 9.82
CA HIS A 35 6.29 -37.70 8.43
C HIS A 35 5.08 -36.89 7.95
N GLU A 36 3.92 -37.07 8.59
CA GLU A 36 2.67 -36.41 8.24
C GLU A 36 2.02 -35.82 9.49
N VAL A 37 1.27 -34.73 9.33
CA VAL A 37 0.51 -34.11 10.41
C VAL A 37 -0.82 -34.83 10.56
N THR A 38 -1.12 -35.24 11.79
CA THR A 38 -2.35 -35.95 12.18
C THR A 38 -2.89 -35.34 13.48
N GLU A 39 -4.05 -35.80 13.95
CA GLU A 39 -4.60 -35.39 15.25
C GLU A 39 -3.73 -35.82 16.44
N GLU A 40 -2.79 -36.76 16.24
CA GLU A 40 -1.83 -37.20 17.26
C GLU A 40 -0.54 -36.36 17.26
N THR A 41 -0.44 -35.36 16.38
CA THR A 41 0.73 -34.47 16.29
C THR A 41 0.69 -33.42 17.40
N ASP A 42 1.73 -33.41 18.24
CA ASP A 42 1.86 -32.49 19.37
C ASP A 42 2.59 -31.18 19.01
N LEU A 43 3.44 -31.18 17.97
CA LEU A 43 4.24 -30.03 17.52
C LEU A 43 4.56 -30.11 16.02
N ILE A 44 4.56 -28.97 15.33
CA ILE A 44 4.96 -28.84 13.93
C ILE A 44 6.06 -27.77 13.85
N PHE A 45 7.16 -28.07 13.19
CA PHE A 45 8.19 -27.08 12.85
C PHE A 45 8.17 -26.81 11.34
N LEU A 46 8.23 -25.54 10.96
CA LEU A 46 8.19 -25.07 9.57
C LEU A 46 9.58 -24.60 9.11
N GLY A 47 9.95 -24.97 7.89
CA GLY A 47 11.05 -24.36 7.16
C GLY A 47 10.77 -22.91 6.73
N PRO A 48 11.79 -22.09 6.44
CA PRO A 48 11.61 -20.70 6.02
C PRO A 48 10.74 -20.58 4.76
N GLY A 49 9.75 -19.69 4.78
CA GLY A 49 8.84 -19.44 3.65
C GLY A 49 7.68 -20.43 3.50
N GLU A 50 7.66 -21.51 4.30
CA GLU A 50 6.64 -22.56 4.21
C GLU A 50 5.34 -22.16 4.92
N ARG A 51 4.19 -22.44 4.30
CA ARG A 51 2.86 -22.13 4.88
C ARG A 51 2.39 -23.19 5.89
N GLY A 52 3.06 -24.34 5.93
CA GLY A 52 2.64 -25.49 6.74
C GLY A 52 1.43 -26.22 6.17
N PRO A 53 1.04 -27.36 6.77
CA PRO A 53 -0.13 -28.12 6.32
C PRO A 53 -1.43 -27.42 6.70
N ILE A 54 -2.39 -27.42 5.77
CA ILE A 54 -3.74 -26.88 5.98
C ILE A 54 -4.43 -27.71 7.08
N PRO A 55 -4.79 -27.08 8.21
CA PRO A 55 -5.38 -27.79 9.32
C PRO A 55 -6.85 -28.13 9.02
N ARG A 56 -7.25 -29.38 9.28
CA ARG A 56 -8.58 -29.90 8.91
C ARG A 56 -9.52 -30.12 10.09
N THR A 57 -8.99 -30.11 11.31
CA THR A 57 -9.77 -30.30 12.55
C THR A 57 -9.27 -29.37 13.64
N ASP A 58 -10.13 -29.11 14.65
CA ASP A 58 -9.79 -28.30 15.83
C ASP A 58 -8.55 -28.80 16.58
N VAL A 59 -8.29 -30.11 16.53
CA VAL A 59 -7.12 -30.71 17.19
C VAL A 59 -5.84 -30.34 16.44
N MET A 60 -5.82 -30.51 15.12
CA MET A 60 -4.68 -30.10 14.28
C MET A 60 -4.42 -28.59 14.35
N LEU A 61 -5.48 -27.78 14.47
CA LEU A 61 -5.36 -26.33 14.67
C LEU A 61 -4.68 -25.97 15.99
N ARG A 62 -4.84 -26.78 17.04
CA ARG A 62 -4.24 -26.54 18.37
C ARG A 62 -2.81 -27.05 18.48
N THR A 63 -2.35 -27.82 17.49
CA THR A 63 -0.97 -28.24 17.39
C THR A 63 -0.09 -27.01 17.14
N PRO A 64 0.86 -26.67 18.02
CA PRO A 64 1.71 -25.49 17.86
C PRO A 64 2.61 -25.59 16.62
N TYR A 65 2.69 -24.49 15.87
CA TYR A 65 3.60 -24.31 14.74
C TYR A 65 4.75 -23.42 15.20
N LEU A 66 5.97 -23.86 14.94
CA LEU A 66 7.20 -23.19 15.37
C LEU A 66 8.13 -23.05 14.18
N ASN A 67 8.85 -21.93 14.07
CA ASN A 67 9.82 -21.72 13.00
C ASN A 67 11.14 -22.49 13.27
N GLU A 68 12.06 -22.41 12.31
CA GLU A 68 13.38 -23.04 12.39
C GLU A 68 14.20 -22.54 13.60
N ASP A 69 14.16 -21.25 13.93
CA ASP A 69 14.87 -20.69 15.09
C ASP A 69 14.35 -21.25 16.41
N ALA A 70 13.02 -21.38 16.54
CA ALA A 70 12.40 -21.98 17.71
C ALA A 70 12.80 -23.45 17.88
N LEU A 71 12.98 -24.20 16.78
CA LEU A 71 13.51 -25.56 16.81
C LEU A 71 14.94 -25.55 17.37
N ILE A 72 15.81 -24.70 16.85
CA ILE A 72 17.22 -24.59 17.26
C ILE A 72 17.30 -24.22 18.74
N GLY A 73 16.63 -23.14 19.16
CA GLY A 73 16.63 -22.67 20.54
C GLY A 73 15.96 -23.64 21.52
N MET A 74 15.03 -24.51 21.08
CA MET A 74 14.48 -25.58 21.92
C MET A 74 15.46 -26.74 22.08
N LEU A 75 16.16 -27.13 21.01
CA LEU A 75 17.18 -28.17 21.06
C LEU A 75 18.33 -27.75 21.97
N GLU A 76 18.81 -26.51 21.82
CA GLU A 76 19.90 -25.95 22.63
C GLU A 76 19.55 -25.88 24.12
N ARG A 77 18.35 -25.41 24.48
CA ARG A 77 17.88 -25.35 25.86
C ARG A 77 17.79 -26.73 26.53
N GLU A 78 17.25 -27.73 25.84
CA GLU A 78 17.11 -29.09 26.37
C GLU A 78 18.45 -29.86 26.37
N GLU A 79 19.40 -29.45 25.54
CA GLU A 79 20.79 -29.93 25.54
C GLU A 79 21.68 -29.25 26.60
N GLY A 80 21.14 -28.25 27.33
CA GLY A 80 21.82 -27.59 28.45
C GLY A 80 22.62 -26.34 28.06
N VAL A 81 22.36 -25.76 26.89
CA VAL A 81 22.84 -24.42 26.52
C VAL A 81 21.87 -23.41 27.12
N ALA A 82 22.31 -22.71 28.17
CA ALA A 82 21.46 -21.78 28.92
C ALA A 82 21.30 -20.46 28.14
N PRO A 83 20.06 -19.99 27.90
CA PRO A 83 19.82 -18.58 27.60
C PRO A 83 20.06 -17.75 28.86
N GLU A 84 20.60 -16.54 28.69
CA GLU A 84 20.76 -15.59 29.79
C GLU A 84 19.41 -15.34 30.48
N GLY A 85 19.39 -15.57 31.80
CA GLY A 85 18.18 -15.59 32.59
C GLY A 85 17.63 -14.18 32.80
N VAL A 86 16.31 -14.03 32.64
CA VAL A 86 15.55 -12.84 33.04
C VAL A 86 15.82 -12.55 34.52
N ALA A 87 16.52 -11.44 34.78
CA ALA A 87 16.88 -11.00 36.12
C ALA A 87 15.61 -10.63 36.91
N SER A 88 15.43 -11.24 38.09
CA SER A 88 14.29 -11.00 38.98
C SER A 88 14.56 -9.92 40.04
N GLY A 89 15.26 -8.85 39.68
CA GLY A 89 15.52 -7.70 40.55
C GLY A 89 14.36 -6.69 40.55
N PHE A 90 14.33 -5.79 41.53
CA PHE A 90 13.52 -4.56 41.50
C PHE A 90 14.48 -3.39 41.32
N PHE A 91 14.16 -2.43 40.44
CA PHE A 91 14.98 -1.26 40.14
C PHE A 91 15.02 -0.26 41.32
N LEU A 92 14.09 0.71 41.35
CA LEU A 92 13.87 1.65 42.45
C LEU A 92 12.37 1.72 42.75
N ALA A 93 11.97 1.99 43.98
CA ALA A 93 10.56 2.20 44.26
C ALA A 93 10.12 3.57 43.70
N ALA A 94 8.93 3.63 43.08
CA ALA A 94 8.38 4.87 42.54
C ALA A 94 8.33 6.02 43.58
N SER A 95 8.06 5.68 44.84
CA SER A 95 8.06 6.65 45.95
C SER A 95 9.45 7.19 46.31
N GLU A 96 10.52 6.44 46.06
CA GLU A 96 11.90 6.89 46.28
C GLU A 96 12.31 7.88 45.20
N VAL A 97 11.99 7.57 43.93
CA VAL A 97 12.23 8.48 42.79
C VAL A 97 11.44 9.77 42.94
N ALA A 98 10.13 9.70 43.17
CA ALA A 98 9.29 10.88 43.38
C ALA A 98 9.65 11.66 44.66
N GLY A 99 10.31 11.02 45.63
CA GLY A 99 10.69 11.62 46.91
C GLY A 99 12.04 12.36 46.89
N ALA A 100 12.86 12.17 45.87
CA ALA A 100 14.15 12.84 45.72
C ALA A 100 13.96 14.34 45.52
N ARG A 101 14.53 15.19 46.37
CA ARG A 101 14.18 16.63 46.42
C ARG A 101 14.93 17.49 45.43
N ASP A 102 16.13 17.09 45.07
CA ASP A 102 17.02 17.78 44.15
C ASP A 102 17.73 16.78 43.24
N SER A 103 18.42 17.30 42.21
CA SER A 103 19.14 16.47 41.23
C SER A 103 20.25 15.62 41.85
N GLY A 104 20.86 16.07 42.96
CA GLY A 104 21.92 15.33 43.65
C GLY A 104 21.41 14.10 44.41
N GLU A 105 20.27 14.23 45.09
CA GLU A 105 19.58 13.10 45.72
C GLU A 105 19.14 12.07 44.67
N LEU A 106 18.58 12.52 43.54
CA LEU A 106 18.19 11.61 42.46
C LEU A 106 19.39 10.91 41.83
N TYR A 107 20.48 11.65 41.55
CA TYR A 107 21.72 11.07 41.02
C TYR A 107 22.23 9.93 41.92
N ALA A 108 22.28 10.15 43.24
CA ALA A 108 22.77 9.14 44.18
C ALA A 108 21.89 7.87 44.22
N LEU A 109 20.57 8.02 44.03
CA LEU A 109 19.65 6.88 43.90
C LEU A 109 19.91 6.11 42.59
N LEU A 110 20.01 6.82 41.47
CA LEU A 110 20.23 6.23 40.15
C LEU A 110 21.60 5.55 40.02
N ASP A 111 22.64 6.12 40.61
CA ASP A 111 24.00 5.56 40.63
C ASP A 111 24.07 4.25 41.43
N GLY A 112 23.23 4.12 42.48
CA GLY A 112 23.12 2.93 43.30
C GLY A 112 22.10 1.89 42.82
N ALA A 113 21.38 2.15 41.74
CA ALA A 113 20.27 1.31 41.27
C ALA A 113 20.73 0.11 40.42
N ASP A 114 19.94 -0.96 40.43
CA ASP A 114 20.14 -2.13 39.58
C ASP A 114 19.46 -1.95 38.22
N TRP A 115 20.16 -1.31 37.28
CA TRP A 115 19.65 -1.03 35.93
C TRP A 115 19.32 -2.28 35.11
N ALA A 116 19.83 -3.46 35.46
CA ALA A 116 19.41 -4.71 34.83
C ALA A 116 17.95 -5.11 35.15
N ALA A 117 17.35 -4.47 36.16
CA ALA A 117 15.96 -4.67 36.58
C ALA A 117 15.01 -3.56 36.09
N VAL A 118 15.50 -2.60 35.29
CA VAL A 118 14.68 -1.50 34.75
C VAL A 118 13.61 -2.07 33.80
N ALA A 119 12.38 -1.59 33.94
CA ALA A 119 11.29 -1.94 33.04
C ALA A 119 10.63 -0.64 32.56
N PRO A 120 10.78 -0.25 31.27
CA PRO A 120 10.24 1.01 30.74
C PRO A 120 8.77 1.27 31.08
N GLU A 121 7.92 0.24 30.97
CA GLU A 121 6.48 0.30 31.30
C GLU A 121 6.19 0.65 32.77
N ARG A 122 7.07 0.24 33.68
CA ARG A 122 6.90 0.42 35.13
C ARG A 122 7.61 1.68 35.64
N ASP A 123 8.85 1.87 35.20
CA ASP A 123 9.78 2.83 35.79
C ASP A 123 9.93 4.10 34.93
N GLY A 124 9.68 4.01 33.62
CA GLY A 124 9.99 5.06 32.65
C GLY A 124 9.25 6.38 32.89
N LEU A 125 7.93 6.33 33.08
CA LEU A 125 7.11 7.53 33.34
C LEU A 125 7.45 8.19 34.67
N VAL A 126 7.59 7.41 35.75
CA VAL A 126 7.89 7.96 37.08
C VAL A 126 9.24 8.66 37.08
N LEU A 127 10.24 8.07 36.41
CA LEU A 127 11.55 8.68 36.26
C LEU A 127 11.48 9.92 35.38
N ARG A 128 10.76 9.88 34.25
CA ARG A 128 10.57 11.03 33.37
C ARG A 128 9.93 12.21 34.09
N ASP A 129 8.82 11.99 34.79
CA ASP A 129 8.08 13.06 35.46
C ASP A 129 8.98 13.77 36.47
N ARG A 130 9.79 13.01 37.23
CA ARG A 130 10.72 13.61 38.18
C ARG A 130 11.85 14.38 37.48
N LEU A 131 12.38 13.86 36.37
CA LEU A 131 13.39 14.57 35.59
C LEU A 131 12.83 15.86 34.97
N VAL A 132 11.59 15.86 34.45
CA VAL A 132 10.93 17.08 33.94
C VAL A 132 10.78 18.13 35.05
N GLU A 133 10.39 17.73 36.26
CA GLU A 133 10.32 18.66 37.40
C GLU A 133 11.70 19.25 37.74
N LEU A 134 12.74 18.40 37.80
CA LEU A 134 14.10 18.84 38.08
C LEU A 134 14.68 19.72 36.99
N GLU A 135 14.36 19.45 35.72
CA GLU A 135 14.78 20.29 34.60
C GLU A 135 14.20 21.70 34.72
N ARG A 136 12.93 21.81 35.11
CA ARG A 136 12.29 23.12 35.33
C ARG A 136 12.95 23.92 36.45
N ASP A 137 13.43 23.25 37.49
CA ASP A 137 13.99 23.88 38.69
C ASP A 137 15.51 24.14 38.59
N GLU A 138 16.26 23.22 37.96
CA GLU A 138 17.73 23.18 37.98
C GLU A 138 18.36 23.12 36.58
N GLY A 139 17.57 23.00 35.52
CA GLY A 139 18.04 22.72 34.16
C GLY A 139 18.45 21.25 33.97
N VAL A 140 19.04 20.93 32.81
CA VAL A 140 19.59 19.59 32.57
C VAL A 140 20.84 19.37 33.43
N THR A 141 20.81 18.31 34.24
CA THR A 141 21.84 17.96 35.24
C THR A 141 22.47 16.60 34.98
N ASP A 142 23.52 16.24 35.74
CA ASP A 142 24.18 14.93 35.67
C ASP A 142 23.22 13.75 35.93
N ALA A 143 22.11 13.97 36.65
CA ALA A 143 21.09 12.94 36.85
C ALA A 143 20.40 12.55 35.54
N HIS A 144 20.11 13.53 34.67
CA HIS A 144 19.53 13.32 33.34
C HIS A 144 20.50 12.54 32.45
N ARG A 145 21.78 12.98 32.43
CA ARG A 145 22.86 12.34 31.67
C ARG A 145 23.06 10.90 32.10
N LEU A 146 23.11 10.65 33.41
CA LEU A 146 23.28 9.31 33.96
C LEU A 146 22.10 8.40 33.60
N ALA A 147 20.86 8.88 33.78
CA ALA A 147 19.66 8.10 33.48
C ALA A 147 19.62 7.69 32.00
N THR A 148 19.80 8.65 31.09
CA THR A 148 19.75 8.41 29.65
C THR A 148 20.86 7.45 29.21
N ARG A 149 22.11 7.68 29.64
CA ARG A 149 23.23 6.78 29.35
C ARG A 149 22.97 5.36 29.86
N LYS A 150 22.39 5.20 31.05
CA LYS A 150 22.07 3.88 31.61
C LYS A 150 20.95 3.16 30.86
N LEU A 151 19.97 3.89 30.33
CA LEU A 151 18.93 3.31 29.48
C LEU A 151 19.47 2.88 28.11
N ILE A 152 20.40 3.64 27.54
CA ILE A 152 21.15 3.27 26.31
C ILE A 152 21.97 2.00 26.59
N GLU A 153 22.76 1.98 27.67
CA GLU A 153 23.55 0.81 28.09
C GLU A 153 22.69 -0.44 28.34
N ALA A 154 21.44 -0.25 28.78
CA ALA A 154 20.48 -1.33 29.00
C ALA A 154 19.76 -1.80 27.72
N GLY A 155 19.99 -1.14 26.58
CA GLY A 155 19.36 -1.49 25.29
C GLY A 155 17.87 -1.19 25.24
N VAL A 156 17.39 -0.22 26.02
CA VAL A 156 15.96 0.17 26.07
C VAL A 156 15.73 1.62 25.68
N ALA A 157 16.74 2.31 25.14
CA ALA A 157 16.65 3.67 24.62
C ALA A 157 17.26 3.73 23.23
N GLU A 158 16.49 4.24 22.27
CA GLU A 158 16.91 4.41 20.89
C GLU A 158 16.52 5.81 20.41
N LEU A 159 17.34 6.42 19.55
CA LEU A 159 16.98 7.68 18.89
C LEU A 159 15.87 7.43 17.86
N GLN A 160 14.79 8.21 17.97
CA GLN A 160 13.65 8.17 17.08
C GLN A 160 13.54 9.50 16.32
N GLN A 161 13.16 9.42 15.05
CA GLN A 161 12.95 10.56 14.15
C GLN A 161 11.51 10.56 13.60
N PRO A 162 10.96 11.74 13.24
CA PRO A 162 9.55 11.88 12.86
C PRO A 162 9.23 11.53 11.40
N TYR A 163 10.19 11.63 10.48
CA TYR A 163 10.06 11.38 9.04
C TYR A 163 10.40 9.93 8.66
N GLY A 164 9.55 9.00 9.08
CA GLY A 164 9.69 7.59 8.70
C GLY A 164 8.98 7.23 7.39
N HIS A 165 7.98 8.01 6.97
CA HIS A 165 7.15 7.71 5.82
C HIS A 165 7.76 8.26 4.52
N ASP A 166 8.09 7.36 3.59
CA ASP A 166 8.60 7.70 2.23
C ASP A 166 7.47 7.97 1.22
N THR A 167 6.22 7.73 1.62
CA THR A 167 4.99 7.95 0.84
C THR A 167 3.90 8.54 1.75
N GLU A 168 2.78 8.95 1.16
CA GLU A 168 1.62 9.49 1.87
C GLU A 168 1.16 8.59 3.03
N ILE A 169 0.75 9.22 4.14
CA ILE A 169 0.11 8.55 5.27
C ILE A 169 -1.31 8.19 4.85
N VAL A 170 -1.58 6.90 4.67
CA VAL A 170 -2.89 6.42 4.20
C VAL A 170 -3.74 5.82 5.31
N ALA A 171 -3.15 5.58 6.48
CA ALA A 171 -3.79 4.89 7.59
C ALA A 171 -3.38 5.52 8.91
N HIS A 172 -4.34 5.75 9.80
CA HIS A 172 -4.03 6.31 11.12
C HIS A 172 -5.09 5.98 12.16
N ALA A 173 -4.65 5.74 13.40
CA ALA A 173 -5.55 5.39 14.49
C ALA A 173 -5.01 5.82 15.85
N ILE A 174 -5.85 6.49 16.64
CA ILE A 174 -5.55 6.77 18.05
C ILE A 174 -5.81 5.54 18.92
N SER A 175 -4.90 5.31 19.86
CA SER A 175 -5.03 4.27 20.88
C SER A 175 -6.21 4.53 21.84
N PRO A 176 -6.87 3.49 22.39
CA PRO A 176 -8.04 3.64 23.26
C PRO A 176 -7.79 4.42 24.56
N ASP A 177 -6.55 4.44 25.05
CA ASP A 177 -6.13 5.26 26.19
C ASP A 177 -5.70 6.69 25.79
N GLY A 178 -5.74 7.01 24.50
CA GLY A 178 -5.45 8.34 23.95
C GLY A 178 -3.97 8.74 23.99
N ARG A 179 -3.08 7.86 24.49
CA ARG A 179 -1.66 8.21 24.70
C ARG A 179 -0.84 8.11 23.44
N TYR A 180 -1.26 7.26 22.51
CA TYR A 180 -0.54 6.95 21.28
C TYR A 180 -1.38 7.18 20.03
N LEU A 181 -0.74 7.64 18.97
CA LEU A 181 -1.25 7.64 17.60
C LEU A 181 -0.39 6.68 16.78
N ALA A 182 -1.01 5.80 15.99
CA ALA A 182 -0.34 5.04 14.96
C ALA A 182 -0.58 5.68 13.60
N THR A 183 0.47 5.80 12.77
CA THR A 183 0.40 6.24 11.37
C THR A 183 1.06 5.19 10.48
N GLY A 184 0.46 4.94 9.32
CA GLY A 184 0.86 3.92 8.37
C GLY A 184 0.92 4.47 6.94
N SER A 185 1.96 4.11 6.22
CA SER A 185 2.11 4.46 4.80
C SER A 185 1.92 3.26 3.88
N TRP A 186 1.40 3.53 2.68
CA TRP A 186 1.32 2.55 1.62
C TRP A 186 2.68 2.37 0.94
N VAL A 187 2.84 1.29 0.19
CA VAL A 187 4.10 0.95 -0.45
C VAL A 187 4.32 1.67 -1.79
N GLY A 188 3.28 2.30 -2.36
CA GLY A 188 3.36 2.89 -3.70
C GLY A 188 3.39 1.82 -4.80
N ASP A 189 3.98 2.16 -5.95
CA ASP A 189 4.13 1.24 -7.08
C ASP A 189 5.22 0.16 -6.85
N ASP A 190 6.14 0.38 -5.92
CA ASP A 190 7.24 -0.54 -5.60
C ASP A 190 6.91 -1.42 -4.38
N TYR A 191 6.15 -2.49 -4.59
CA TYR A 191 5.73 -3.42 -3.55
C TYR A 191 6.84 -4.00 -2.66
N ASP A 192 8.07 -4.05 -3.16
CA ASP A 192 9.22 -4.62 -2.44
C ASP A 192 9.82 -3.62 -1.45
N ALA A 193 9.67 -2.31 -1.67
CA ALA A 193 10.08 -1.25 -0.74
C ALA A 193 9.41 -1.37 0.65
N GLY A 194 8.19 -1.93 0.68
CA GLY A 194 7.38 -2.02 1.90
C GLY A 194 6.82 -0.66 2.34
N GLY A 195 6.09 -0.65 3.46
CA GLY A 195 5.62 0.59 4.09
C GLY A 195 6.07 0.70 5.53
N VAL A 196 5.70 1.80 6.18
CA VAL A 196 6.19 2.15 7.51
C VAL A 196 5.02 2.30 8.47
N LEU A 197 5.17 1.78 9.68
CA LEU A 197 4.32 2.10 10.83
C LEU A 197 5.11 2.98 11.80
N GLN A 198 4.62 4.17 12.13
CA GLN A 198 5.15 5.00 13.21
C GLN A 198 4.15 5.11 14.36
N ILE A 199 4.67 5.12 15.59
CA ILE A 199 3.90 5.30 16.81
C ILE A 199 4.37 6.58 17.51
N TRP A 200 3.42 7.44 17.82
CA TRP A 200 3.65 8.77 18.37
C TRP A 200 3.07 8.87 19.77
N GLU A 201 3.86 9.37 20.72
CA GLU A 201 3.32 9.75 22.03
C GLU A 201 2.62 11.10 21.91
N VAL A 202 1.29 11.09 22.03
CA VAL A 202 0.44 12.24 21.75
C VAL A 202 0.71 13.42 22.69
N ALA A 203 1.08 13.14 23.95
CA ALA A 203 1.33 14.19 24.94
C ALA A 203 2.58 15.02 24.63
N SER A 204 3.62 14.40 24.08
CA SER A 204 4.91 15.02 23.73
C SER A 204 4.99 15.41 22.25
N GLY A 205 4.12 14.86 21.40
CA GLY A 205 4.17 15.05 19.95
C GLY A 205 5.38 14.39 19.30
N ARG A 206 5.98 13.37 19.94
CA ARG A 206 7.21 12.73 19.46
C ARG A 206 7.00 11.30 19.03
N CYS A 207 7.70 10.90 17.98
CA CYS A 207 7.81 9.50 17.56
C CYS A 207 8.53 8.70 18.65
N VAL A 208 7.92 7.60 19.10
CA VAL A 208 8.47 6.72 20.13
C VAL A 208 8.80 5.34 19.61
N ASN A 209 8.23 4.94 18.47
CA ASN A 209 8.56 3.70 17.79
C ASN A 209 8.33 3.82 16.28
N ALA A 210 9.11 3.08 15.49
CA ALA A 210 8.93 2.96 14.05
C ALA A 210 9.25 1.52 13.58
N VAL A 211 8.27 0.85 12.96
CA VAL A 211 8.49 -0.37 12.18
C VAL A 211 8.75 0.07 10.75
N ARG A 212 10.04 0.19 10.42
CA ARG A 212 10.52 0.78 9.14
C ARG A 212 10.32 -0.10 7.92
N TYR A 213 9.94 -1.36 8.12
CA TYR A 213 9.63 -2.26 7.02
C TYR A 213 8.42 -3.14 7.36
N VAL A 214 7.29 -2.80 6.77
CA VAL A 214 6.08 -3.62 6.74
C VAL A 214 5.88 -4.09 5.31
N ALA A 215 6.18 -5.37 5.07
CA ALA A 215 6.09 -5.95 3.75
C ALA A 215 4.71 -5.70 3.11
N GLY A 216 4.70 -5.13 1.90
CA GLY A 216 3.49 -4.80 1.14
C GLY A 216 2.66 -3.64 1.70
N GLY A 217 3.25 -2.78 2.54
CA GLY A 217 2.63 -1.54 3.02
C GLY A 217 1.71 -1.70 4.22
N VAL A 218 1.33 -0.57 4.83
CA VAL A 218 0.28 -0.47 5.84
C VAL A 218 -0.92 0.25 5.24
N GLY A 219 -2.04 -0.45 5.08
CA GLY A 219 -3.25 0.11 4.48
C GLY A 219 -3.16 0.31 2.96
N TRP A 220 -4.07 1.13 2.43
CA TRP A 220 -4.19 1.48 1.02
C TRP A 220 -4.92 2.84 0.91
N PRO A 221 -4.57 3.73 -0.04
CA PRO A 221 -5.26 5.01 -0.22
C PRO A 221 -6.78 4.87 -0.32
N GLY A 222 -7.54 5.64 0.47
CA GLY A 222 -9.01 5.60 0.45
C GLY A 222 -9.67 4.48 1.28
N TYR A 223 -8.90 3.65 1.99
CA TYR A 223 -9.45 2.63 2.89
C TYR A 223 -9.51 3.10 4.33
N ARG A 224 -10.60 2.72 5.02
CA ARG A 224 -10.81 3.02 6.44
C ARG A 224 -10.38 1.87 7.34
N HIS A 225 -10.09 2.21 8.59
CA HIS A 225 -9.82 1.27 9.67
C HIS A 225 -8.70 0.29 9.33
N ALA A 226 -7.74 0.76 8.53
CA ALA A 226 -6.58 -0.01 8.13
C ALA A 226 -5.69 -0.34 9.33
N ILE A 227 -5.70 0.49 10.38
CA ILE A 227 -5.05 0.24 11.67
C ILE A 227 -6.11 0.17 12.77
N GLN A 228 -6.02 -0.83 13.66
CA GLN A 228 -6.86 -0.96 14.84
C GLN A 228 -6.07 -1.34 16.08
N TRP A 229 -6.39 -0.72 17.21
CA TRP A 229 -5.79 -1.02 18.50
C TRP A 229 -6.64 -2.00 19.29
N SER A 230 -5.98 -2.88 20.05
CA SER A 230 -6.61 -3.62 21.14
C SER A 230 -7.06 -2.67 22.26
N ALA A 231 -8.05 -3.07 23.06
CA ALA A 231 -8.67 -2.19 24.06
C ALA A 231 -7.72 -1.81 25.22
N ASP A 232 -6.63 -2.56 25.42
CA ASP A 232 -5.58 -2.27 26.40
C ASP A 232 -4.37 -1.51 25.79
N SER A 233 -4.47 -1.07 24.54
CA SER A 233 -3.43 -0.37 23.79
C SER A 233 -2.11 -1.16 23.64
N SER A 234 -2.12 -2.50 23.82
CA SER A 234 -0.90 -3.32 23.81
C SER A 234 -0.58 -3.97 22.45
N ARG A 235 -1.57 -4.07 21.56
CA ARG A 235 -1.48 -4.70 20.25
C ARG A 235 -2.11 -3.83 19.16
N ILE A 236 -1.55 -3.93 17.97
CA ILE A 236 -1.96 -3.19 16.78
C ILE A 236 -2.26 -4.21 15.68
N ALA A 237 -3.47 -4.22 15.17
CA ALA A 237 -3.82 -4.92 13.94
C ALA A 237 -3.71 -3.97 12.75
N MET A 238 -3.20 -4.47 11.62
CA MET A 238 -3.02 -3.68 10.41
C MET A 238 -3.35 -4.50 9.17
N ALA A 239 -4.02 -3.86 8.20
CA ALA A 239 -4.09 -4.38 6.84
C ALA A 239 -2.72 -4.19 6.17
N HIS A 240 -2.18 -5.26 5.57
CA HIS A 240 -0.89 -5.23 4.89
C HIS A 240 -0.86 -6.22 3.72
N ARG A 241 0.12 -6.11 2.82
CA ARG A 241 0.23 -6.95 1.60
C ARG A 241 -1.05 -6.96 0.78
N THR A 242 -1.69 -5.80 0.66
CA THR A 242 -2.94 -5.58 -0.07
C THR A 242 -4.17 -6.29 0.52
N ASN A 243 -4.10 -7.55 0.97
CA ASN A 243 -5.27 -8.34 1.34
C ASN A 243 -5.06 -9.25 2.57
N MET A 244 -4.05 -8.96 3.38
CA MET A 244 -3.79 -9.66 4.64
C MET A 244 -4.04 -8.75 5.83
N VAL A 245 -4.27 -9.34 6.99
CA VAL A 245 -4.26 -8.62 8.27
C VAL A 245 -3.22 -9.25 9.18
N GLY A 246 -2.31 -8.44 9.70
CA GLY A 246 -1.36 -8.85 10.71
C GLY A 246 -1.68 -8.21 12.05
N VAL A 247 -1.16 -8.80 13.12
CA VAL A 247 -1.23 -8.26 14.48
C VAL A 247 0.18 -8.15 15.03
N TRP A 248 0.57 -6.97 15.45
CA TRP A 248 1.87 -6.64 16.01
C TRP A 248 1.78 -6.36 17.50
N SER A 249 2.88 -6.60 18.21
CA SER A 249 3.10 -6.03 19.53
C SER A 249 3.31 -4.53 19.41
N PHE A 250 3.22 -3.84 20.54
CA PHE A 250 3.55 -2.42 20.61
C PHE A 250 5.00 -2.14 20.20
N GLU A 251 5.92 -3.06 20.49
CA GLU A 251 7.35 -2.99 20.16
C GLU A 251 7.63 -3.23 18.68
N GLY A 252 6.64 -3.63 17.88
CA GLY A 252 6.80 -3.86 16.45
C GLY A 252 7.08 -5.32 16.06
N GLU A 253 6.91 -6.27 16.98
CA GLU A 253 7.02 -7.69 16.66
C GLU A 253 5.73 -8.21 16.01
N LEU A 254 5.84 -8.86 14.86
CA LEU A 254 4.71 -9.53 14.22
C LEU A 254 4.28 -10.76 15.03
N LEU A 255 3.12 -10.67 15.69
CA LEU A 255 2.55 -11.74 16.51
C LEU A 255 1.75 -12.75 15.69
N ALA A 256 1.03 -12.29 14.66
CA ALA A 256 0.14 -13.11 13.86
C ALA A 256 -0.10 -12.54 12.46
N THR A 257 -0.39 -13.40 11.49
CA THR A 257 -0.81 -12.99 10.14
C THR A 257 -1.97 -13.84 9.65
N VAL A 258 -2.97 -13.19 9.09
CA VAL A 258 -4.19 -13.75 8.52
C VAL A 258 -4.17 -13.52 7.02
N ASP A 259 -3.98 -14.60 6.26
CA ASP A 259 -3.95 -14.64 4.79
C ASP A 259 -5.08 -15.55 4.30
N VAL A 260 -6.32 -15.05 4.38
CA VAL A 260 -7.53 -15.85 4.18
C VAL A 260 -8.52 -15.26 3.17
N SER A 261 -8.03 -14.47 2.22
CA SER A 261 -8.82 -13.91 1.12
C SER A 261 -8.74 -14.77 -0.15
N ASP A 262 -9.56 -14.50 -1.16
CA ASP A 262 -9.51 -15.14 -2.49
C ASP A 262 -8.63 -14.39 -3.50
N GLY A 263 -7.68 -13.59 -3.01
CA GLY A 263 -6.77 -12.83 -3.87
C GLY A 263 -7.32 -11.48 -4.31
N ASN A 264 -8.21 -10.86 -3.52
CA ASN A 264 -8.69 -9.50 -3.77
C ASN A 264 -7.51 -8.53 -3.86
N SER A 265 -7.53 -7.61 -4.83
CA SER A 265 -6.47 -6.61 -5.06
C SER A 265 -6.58 -5.39 -4.13
N ARG A 266 -7.32 -5.51 -3.02
CA ARG A 266 -7.64 -4.42 -2.07
C ARG A 266 -7.77 -4.95 -0.62
N PRO A 267 -7.53 -4.09 0.41
CA PRO A 267 -7.69 -4.48 1.81
C PRO A 267 -9.09 -5.00 2.11
N SER A 268 -9.16 -6.12 2.83
CA SER A 268 -10.43 -6.66 3.30
C SER A 268 -10.83 -6.01 4.63
N GLU A 269 -12.13 -5.77 4.82
CA GLU A 269 -12.64 -5.27 6.08
C GLU A 269 -12.35 -6.26 7.21
N TYR A 270 -11.91 -5.74 8.35
CA TYR A 270 -11.58 -6.56 9.52
C TYR A 270 -11.87 -5.83 10.82
N ALA A 271 -11.98 -6.58 11.92
CA ALA A 271 -12.12 -6.02 13.26
C ALA A 271 -11.28 -6.79 14.27
N LEU A 272 -10.39 -6.12 15.00
CA LEU A 272 -9.65 -6.69 16.11
C LEU A 272 -10.54 -6.79 17.36
N SER A 273 -10.53 -7.95 18.01
CA SER A 273 -11.26 -8.16 19.26
C SER A 273 -10.70 -7.28 20.38
N PRO A 274 -11.49 -6.88 21.38
CA PRO A 274 -11.04 -5.98 22.44
C PRO A 274 -9.84 -6.52 23.23
N ASP A 275 -9.73 -7.85 23.38
CA ASP A 275 -8.60 -8.51 24.04
C ASP A 275 -7.37 -8.71 23.12
N GLY A 276 -7.48 -8.31 21.85
CA GLY A 276 -6.43 -8.43 20.84
C GLY A 276 -6.06 -9.86 20.46
N ARG A 277 -6.93 -10.84 20.74
CA ARG A 277 -6.67 -12.28 20.53
C ARG A 277 -7.44 -12.90 19.38
N SER A 278 -8.38 -12.18 18.77
CA SER A 278 -9.13 -12.64 17.62
C SER A 278 -9.38 -11.51 16.64
N VAL A 279 -9.51 -11.84 15.36
CA VAL A 279 -9.85 -10.90 14.30
C VAL A 279 -11.06 -11.43 13.56
N TYR A 280 -12.09 -10.60 13.37
CA TYR A 280 -13.02 -10.82 12.29
C TYR A 280 -12.35 -10.38 10.99
N PHE A 281 -12.34 -11.23 9.98
CA PHE A 281 -11.77 -10.92 8.68
C PHE A 281 -12.79 -11.24 7.60
N HIS A 282 -13.10 -10.26 6.76
CA HIS A 282 -13.90 -10.45 5.57
C HIS A 282 -13.09 -11.22 4.53
N CYS A 283 -13.63 -12.34 4.07
CA CYS A 283 -13.04 -13.15 3.02
C CYS A 283 -14.16 -13.51 2.04
N GLY A 284 -13.91 -13.34 0.74
CA GLY A 284 -14.90 -13.43 -0.36
C GLY A 284 -15.87 -14.62 -0.34
N THR A 285 -16.87 -14.56 -1.23
CA THR A 285 -18.18 -15.22 -1.08
C THR A 285 -18.13 -16.69 -0.64
N ASN A 286 -18.85 -17.02 0.43
CA ASN A 286 -19.49 -18.34 0.53
C ASN A 286 -20.63 -18.32 -0.50
N GLY A 287 -20.43 -18.91 -1.68
CA GLY A 287 -21.40 -18.94 -2.80
C GLY A 287 -22.77 -19.60 -2.50
N ASP A 288 -23.15 -19.73 -1.22
CA ASP A 288 -24.38 -20.33 -0.72
C ASP A 288 -25.35 -19.33 -0.06
N GLY A 289 -24.99 -18.04 0.03
CA GLY A 289 -25.86 -16.96 0.50
C GLY A 289 -25.92 -16.76 2.01
N GLY A 290 -24.91 -17.23 2.76
CA GLY A 290 -24.75 -16.98 4.19
C GLY A 290 -24.05 -15.68 4.57
N LEU A 291 -23.71 -15.53 5.85
CA LEU A 291 -22.85 -14.45 6.35
C LEU A 291 -21.41 -14.68 5.85
N GLN A 292 -20.76 -13.65 5.32
CA GLN A 292 -19.40 -13.72 4.80
C GLN A 292 -18.34 -13.45 5.88
N GLY A 293 -17.10 -13.86 5.61
CA GLY A 293 -15.98 -13.68 6.51
C GLY A 293 -15.77 -14.82 7.52
N CYS A 294 -14.83 -14.61 8.42
CA CYS A 294 -14.43 -15.56 9.44
C CYS A 294 -13.99 -14.86 10.72
N VAL A 295 -14.05 -15.55 11.86
CA VAL A 295 -13.43 -15.11 13.12
C VAL A 295 -12.23 -15.99 13.39
N VAL A 296 -11.04 -15.39 13.39
CA VAL A 296 -9.77 -16.11 13.45
C VAL A 296 -9.02 -15.78 14.74
N PRO A 297 -8.47 -16.78 15.45
CA PRO A 297 -7.66 -16.54 16.63
C PRO A 297 -6.23 -16.13 16.21
N VAL A 298 -5.77 -14.97 16.68
CA VAL A 298 -4.44 -14.42 16.33
C VAL A 298 -3.36 -14.77 17.36
N ASP A 299 -3.68 -15.53 18.41
CA ASP A 299 -2.69 -16.11 19.32
C ASP A 299 -1.94 -17.32 18.72
N ARG A 300 -2.25 -17.69 17.48
CA ARG A 300 -1.75 -18.91 16.81
C ARG A 300 -0.67 -18.65 15.76
N GLY A 301 -0.19 -17.42 15.63
CA GLY A 301 0.83 -17.07 14.63
C GLY A 301 0.23 -16.92 13.23
N ARG A 302 0.75 -17.67 12.26
CA ARG A 302 0.34 -17.55 10.86
C ARG A 302 -0.83 -18.48 10.51
N LEU A 303 -1.89 -17.92 9.96
CA LEU A 303 -3.08 -18.61 9.48
C LEU A 303 -3.31 -18.29 7.99
N SER A 304 -3.41 -19.32 7.14
CA SER A 304 -3.64 -19.15 5.70
C SER A 304 -4.54 -20.24 5.13
N TRP A 305 -5.61 -19.86 4.43
CA TRP A 305 -6.47 -20.74 3.63
C TRP A 305 -7.30 -19.91 2.65
N LEU A 306 -7.67 -20.49 1.51
CA LEU A 306 -8.58 -19.84 0.56
C LEU A 306 -10.03 -20.23 0.89
N PRO A 307 -10.98 -19.30 1.10
CA PRO A 307 -12.37 -19.61 1.44
C PRO A 307 -13.03 -20.58 0.45
N ASN A 308 -12.71 -20.42 -0.85
CA ASN A 308 -13.24 -21.24 -1.94
C ASN A 308 -12.71 -22.69 -1.95
N HIS A 309 -11.66 -22.99 -1.18
CA HIS A 309 -11.02 -24.31 -1.12
C HIS A 309 -11.38 -25.11 0.13
N VAL A 310 -12.25 -24.57 1.00
CA VAL A 310 -12.67 -25.26 2.22
C VAL A 310 -14.06 -25.86 2.03
N GLU A 311 -14.20 -27.17 2.27
CA GLU A 311 -15.51 -27.83 2.36
C GLU A 311 -16.35 -27.19 3.47
N SER A 312 -17.67 -27.32 3.40
CA SER A 312 -18.70 -26.47 4.06
C SER A 312 -18.63 -26.25 5.58
N ASP A 313 -17.73 -26.89 6.33
CA ASP A 313 -17.69 -26.90 7.80
C ASP A 313 -16.34 -26.40 8.38
N HIS A 314 -15.82 -25.25 7.94
CA HIS A 314 -14.63 -24.67 8.56
C HIS A 314 -14.94 -24.06 9.94
N PRO A 315 -14.12 -24.32 10.99
CA PRO A 315 -14.40 -23.87 12.35
C PRO A 315 -14.39 -22.35 12.55
N TYR A 316 -13.84 -21.57 11.61
CA TYR A 316 -13.77 -20.11 11.70
C TYR A 316 -14.75 -19.37 10.79
N LEU A 317 -15.34 -20.04 9.79
CA LEU A 317 -16.25 -19.37 8.85
C LEU A 317 -17.52 -18.89 9.54
N MET A 318 -18.04 -17.75 9.08
CA MET A 318 -19.33 -17.23 9.53
C MET A 318 -20.51 -18.16 9.17
N ALA A 319 -21.64 -18.01 9.85
CA ALA A 319 -22.79 -18.89 9.66
C ALA A 319 -23.35 -18.82 8.22
N ARG A 320 -23.46 -19.99 7.59
CA ARG A 320 -23.99 -20.16 6.23
C ARG A 320 -25.52 -19.97 6.13
N GLN A 321 -26.23 -20.13 7.24
CA GLN A 321 -27.69 -19.97 7.28
C GLN A 321 -28.07 -18.67 7.96
N LEU A 322 -28.76 -17.81 7.21
CA LEU A 322 -29.33 -16.58 7.74
C LEU A 322 -30.78 -16.79 8.19
N PRO A 323 -31.24 -16.05 9.20
CA PRO A 323 -32.66 -16.01 9.53
C PRO A 323 -33.49 -15.61 8.30
N GLU A 324 -34.61 -16.29 8.07
CA GLU A 324 -35.42 -16.14 6.84
C GLU A 324 -35.78 -14.68 6.53
N ARG A 325 -36.16 -13.92 7.55
CA ARG A 325 -36.47 -12.49 7.44
C ARG A 325 -35.29 -11.65 6.96
N VAL A 326 -34.08 -11.95 7.41
CA VAL A 326 -32.86 -11.24 6.99
C VAL A 326 -32.57 -11.59 5.53
N ARG A 327 -32.63 -12.88 5.19
CA ARG A 327 -32.48 -13.34 3.80
C ARG A 327 -33.48 -12.67 2.85
N GLU A 328 -34.74 -12.55 3.24
CA GLU A 328 -35.80 -11.88 2.47
C GLU A 328 -35.54 -10.37 2.30
N ASP A 329 -35.24 -9.65 3.39
CA ASP A 329 -34.99 -8.20 3.36
C ASP A 329 -33.79 -7.83 2.47
N PHE A 330 -32.74 -8.66 2.44
CA PHE A 330 -31.60 -8.46 1.55
C PHE A 330 -31.92 -8.84 0.10
N ALA A 331 -32.65 -9.94 -0.15
CA ALA A 331 -33.07 -10.34 -1.49
C ALA A 331 -34.03 -9.32 -2.16
N GLU A 332 -34.79 -8.55 -1.39
CA GLU A 332 -35.59 -7.43 -1.91
C GLU A 332 -34.74 -6.23 -2.36
N ARG A 333 -33.53 -6.04 -1.80
CA ARG A 333 -32.61 -4.94 -2.18
C ARG A 333 -31.74 -5.29 -3.37
N ASP A 334 -31.52 -6.58 -3.60
CA ASP A 334 -30.68 -7.15 -4.67
C ASP A 334 -31.37 -7.18 -6.05
N GLN A 335 -32.61 -6.67 -6.17
CA GLN A 335 -33.40 -6.69 -7.42
C GLN A 335 -32.93 -5.68 -8.48
N GLY A 336 -31.67 -5.23 -8.41
CA GLY A 336 -31.09 -4.19 -9.26
C GLY A 336 -30.17 -4.70 -10.38
N ASP A 337 -29.35 -5.71 -10.12
CA ASP A 337 -28.36 -6.24 -11.08
C ASP A 337 -28.30 -7.78 -10.99
N GLU A 338 -28.53 -8.46 -12.11
CA GLU A 338 -28.73 -9.93 -12.16
C GLU A 338 -27.45 -10.77 -12.03
N GLU A 339 -26.27 -10.21 -11.73
CA GLU A 339 -25.00 -10.98 -11.78
C GLU A 339 -24.20 -11.14 -10.47
N TRP A 340 -24.58 -10.49 -9.37
CA TRP A 340 -23.86 -10.69 -8.09
C TRP A 340 -24.83 -10.83 -6.93
N LYS A 341 -24.98 -12.05 -6.39
CA LYS A 341 -25.49 -12.19 -5.03
C LYS A 341 -24.42 -11.67 -4.09
N VAL A 342 -24.51 -10.40 -3.71
CA VAL A 342 -23.73 -9.82 -2.63
C VAL A 342 -24.02 -10.69 -1.39
N GLY A 343 -23.11 -11.59 -1.03
CA GLY A 343 -23.25 -12.32 0.23
C GLY A 343 -23.22 -11.30 1.37
N GLN A 344 -23.95 -11.58 2.44
CA GLN A 344 -24.17 -10.58 3.48
C GLN A 344 -22.90 -10.49 4.33
N TRP A 345 -22.22 -9.35 4.34
CA TRP A 345 -21.08 -9.12 5.25
C TRP A 345 -21.40 -8.07 6.30
N ILE A 346 -20.55 -8.01 7.31
CA ILE A 346 -20.59 -7.01 8.37
C ILE A 346 -19.77 -5.82 7.87
N ASP A 347 -20.45 -4.76 7.41
CA ASP A 347 -19.86 -3.52 6.88
C ASP A 347 -19.26 -2.69 8.03
N GLU A 348 -18.02 -2.21 7.89
CA GLU A 348 -17.24 -1.51 8.94
C GLU A 348 -17.38 -2.22 10.30
N PRO A 349 -16.88 -3.47 10.41
CA PRO A 349 -17.14 -4.33 11.56
C PRO A 349 -16.48 -3.78 12.84
N VAL A 350 -17.22 -3.83 13.95
CA VAL A 350 -16.73 -3.44 15.27
C VAL A 350 -17.16 -4.47 16.32
N TRP A 351 -16.26 -4.82 17.23
CA TRP A 351 -16.57 -5.72 18.34
C TRP A 351 -17.33 -5.00 19.47
N SER A 352 -18.20 -5.75 20.16
CA SER A 352 -18.70 -5.33 21.47
C SER A 352 -17.53 -5.16 22.44
N PRO A 353 -17.64 -4.23 23.41
CA PRO A 353 -16.58 -4.02 24.40
C PRO A 353 -16.26 -5.24 25.30
N ASP A 354 -17.17 -6.23 25.35
CA ASP A 354 -17.00 -7.50 26.06
C ASP A 354 -16.51 -8.65 25.16
N GLY A 355 -16.30 -8.41 23.86
CA GLY A 355 -15.85 -9.40 22.88
C GLY A 355 -16.88 -10.48 22.52
N SER A 356 -18.14 -10.36 22.95
CA SER A 356 -19.18 -11.38 22.69
C SER A 356 -19.84 -11.27 21.31
N ARG A 357 -19.79 -10.10 20.66
CA ARG A 357 -20.59 -9.79 19.45
C ARG A 357 -19.83 -8.91 18.47
N LEU A 358 -20.20 -9.02 17.20
CA LEU A 358 -19.79 -8.13 16.11
C LEU A 358 -20.98 -7.28 15.67
N TYR A 359 -20.73 -6.02 15.36
CA TYR A 359 -21.70 -5.06 14.82
C TYR A 359 -21.19 -4.48 13.52
N GLY A 360 -22.10 -4.23 12.58
CA GLY A 360 -21.79 -3.55 11.32
C GLY A 360 -22.55 -2.23 11.16
N SER A 361 -21.98 -1.32 10.37
CA SER A 361 -22.58 -0.07 9.93
C SER A 361 -23.91 -0.31 9.22
N ASN A 362 -24.06 -1.41 8.49
CA ASN A 362 -25.31 -1.86 7.90
C ASN A 362 -26.40 -2.29 8.92
N ALA A 363 -26.19 -2.02 10.22
CA ALA A 363 -27.09 -2.27 11.35
C ALA A 363 -27.42 -3.76 11.52
N ILE A 364 -26.38 -4.58 11.47
CA ILE A 364 -26.38 -5.99 11.80
C ILE A 364 -25.67 -6.24 13.15
N CYS A 365 -26.12 -7.25 13.88
CA CYS A 365 -25.43 -7.78 15.04
C CYS A 365 -25.29 -9.30 14.90
N VAL A 366 -24.08 -9.79 15.14
CA VAL A 366 -23.69 -11.19 15.01
C VAL A 366 -23.09 -11.63 16.34
N ASP A 367 -23.48 -12.80 16.83
CA ASP A 367 -22.89 -13.40 18.01
C ASP A 367 -21.56 -14.05 17.63
N ALA A 368 -20.46 -13.70 18.31
CA ALA A 368 -19.14 -14.09 17.87
C ALA A 368 -18.83 -15.58 18.11
N GLU A 369 -19.48 -16.20 19.10
CA GLU A 369 -19.27 -17.62 19.44
C GLU A 369 -20.05 -18.54 18.48
N SER A 370 -21.36 -18.29 18.34
CA SER A 370 -22.21 -19.04 17.40
C SER A 370 -22.00 -18.63 15.94
N ARG A 371 -21.47 -17.43 15.70
CA ARG A 371 -21.28 -16.80 14.37
C ARG A 371 -22.58 -16.57 13.60
N GLU A 372 -23.70 -16.54 14.32
CA GLU A 372 -25.05 -16.36 13.78
C GLU A 372 -25.54 -14.91 13.95
N VAL A 373 -26.41 -14.47 13.03
CA VAL A 373 -27.06 -13.16 13.10
C VAL A 373 -28.05 -13.13 14.27
N VAL A 374 -27.80 -12.26 15.25
CA VAL A 374 -28.70 -12.03 16.39
C VAL A 374 -29.88 -11.17 15.97
N TRP A 375 -29.60 -10.05 15.31
CA TRP A 375 -30.62 -9.15 14.79
C TRP A 375 -30.07 -8.31 13.63
N TYR A 376 -31.00 -7.82 12.82
CA TYR A 376 -30.75 -6.94 11.69
C TYR A 376 -31.84 -5.86 11.63
N ALA A 377 -31.46 -4.64 11.24
CA ALA A 377 -32.39 -3.55 11.03
C ALA A 377 -32.10 -2.78 9.74
N PRO A 378 -33.11 -2.47 8.91
CA PRO A 378 -32.93 -1.60 7.75
C PRO A 378 -32.42 -0.19 8.12
N GLY A 379 -31.20 0.16 7.67
CA GLY A 379 -30.57 1.47 7.87
C GLY A 379 -29.64 1.86 6.71
N LYS A 380 -29.20 3.12 6.67
CA LYS A 380 -28.10 3.61 5.81
C LYS A 380 -26.76 3.24 6.45
N PHE A 381 -26.56 3.60 7.72
CA PHE A 381 -25.38 3.24 8.50
C PHE A 381 -25.70 3.31 10.01
N ALA A 382 -24.82 2.76 10.85
CA ALA A 382 -25.00 2.65 12.29
C ALA A 382 -23.66 2.64 13.06
N ARG A 383 -23.70 2.99 14.35
CA ARG A 383 -22.54 2.97 15.25
C ARG A 383 -22.92 2.44 16.64
N LEU A 384 -22.14 1.51 17.15
CA LEU A 384 -22.25 0.97 18.51
C LEU A 384 -21.74 2.00 19.54
N SER A 385 -22.45 2.13 20.67
CA SER A 385 -21.98 2.94 21.79
C SER A 385 -20.78 2.30 22.50
N PRO A 386 -19.82 3.06 23.05
CA PRO A 386 -18.63 2.51 23.70
C PRO A 386 -18.91 1.66 24.95
N ASP A 387 -20.08 1.80 25.57
CA ASP A 387 -20.54 0.91 26.65
C ASP A 387 -21.19 -0.39 26.16
N GLY A 388 -21.37 -0.54 24.85
CA GLY A 388 -21.93 -1.73 24.18
C GLY A 388 -23.43 -1.91 24.35
N LYS A 389 -24.16 -0.90 24.85
CA LYS A 389 -25.61 -1.05 25.17
C LYS A 389 -26.54 -0.50 24.10
N LEU A 390 -26.09 0.45 23.29
CA LEU A 390 -26.90 1.12 22.29
C LEU A 390 -26.28 1.06 20.91
N VAL A 391 -27.13 1.03 19.89
CA VAL A 391 -26.74 1.25 18.50
C VAL A 391 -27.51 2.44 17.97
N ALA A 392 -26.78 3.48 17.57
CA ALA A 392 -27.33 4.61 16.82
C ALA A 392 -27.44 4.20 15.34
N ALA A 393 -28.65 4.11 14.81
CA ALA A 393 -28.91 3.66 13.45
C ALA A 393 -29.67 4.72 12.65
N VAL A 394 -29.09 5.15 11.53
CA VAL A 394 -29.70 6.11 10.60
C VAL A 394 -30.53 5.36 9.58
N SER A 395 -31.77 5.79 9.36
CA SER A 395 -32.64 5.25 8.30
C SER A 395 -33.25 6.37 7.47
N ARG A 396 -33.99 6.02 6.41
CA ARG A 396 -34.77 7.00 5.63
C ARG A 396 -35.78 7.80 6.47
N ARG A 397 -36.14 7.34 7.67
CA ARG A 397 -37.07 8.02 8.59
C ARG A 397 -36.37 8.91 9.63
N GLY A 398 -35.04 8.95 9.64
CA GLY A 398 -34.24 9.64 10.64
C GLY A 398 -33.42 8.68 11.51
N LEU A 399 -32.86 9.23 12.59
CA LEU A 399 -32.03 8.51 13.55
C LEU A 399 -32.87 7.73 14.57
N PHE A 400 -32.46 6.51 14.88
CA PHE A 400 -33.02 5.67 15.94
C PHE A 400 -31.91 5.25 16.90
N LEU A 401 -32.20 5.19 18.19
CA LEU A 401 -31.35 4.46 19.14
C LEU A 401 -31.99 3.11 19.43
N ARG A 402 -31.20 2.05 19.30
CA ARG A 402 -31.63 0.66 19.48
C ARG A 402 -30.88 0.04 20.64
N GLU A 403 -31.53 -0.91 21.32
CA GLU A 403 -30.85 -1.80 22.25
C GLU A 403 -29.85 -2.66 21.46
N ALA A 404 -28.57 -2.64 21.85
CA ALA A 404 -27.54 -3.37 21.14
C ALA A 404 -27.74 -4.90 21.23
N ASP A 405 -28.35 -5.38 22.32
CA ASP A 405 -28.52 -6.81 22.55
C ASP A 405 -29.61 -7.46 21.68
N SER A 406 -30.63 -6.68 21.31
CA SER A 406 -31.88 -7.18 20.71
C SER A 406 -32.28 -6.47 19.43
N GLY A 407 -31.66 -5.33 19.10
CA GLY A 407 -32.00 -4.48 17.96
C GLY A 407 -33.31 -3.71 18.10
N ARG A 408 -33.99 -3.83 19.26
CA ARG A 408 -35.26 -3.17 19.53
C ARG A 408 -35.07 -1.67 19.56
N ILE A 409 -36.03 -0.95 18.98
CA ILE A 409 -36.03 0.51 19.01
C ILE A 409 -36.29 0.94 20.46
N ARG A 410 -35.31 1.61 21.06
CA ARG A 410 -35.43 2.26 22.37
C ARG A 410 -36.11 3.61 22.21
N CYS A 411 -35.67 4.41 21.23
CA CYS A 411 -36.24 5.72 20.92
C CYS A 411 -35.99 6.16 19.46
N GLY A 412 -36.66 7.23 19.05
CA GLY A 412 -36.70 7.74 17.67
C GLY A 412 -38.03 7.45 16.94
N PRO A 413 -38.19 7.88 15.68
CA PRO A 413 -37.18 8.58 14.88
C PRO A 413 -36.94 10.01 15.36
N TYR A 414 -35.68 10.44 15.35
CA TYR A 414 -35.31 11.85 15.43
C TYR A 414 -35.13 12.39 14.00
N ALA A 415 -35.96 13.38 13.64
CA ALA A 415 -35.95 13.98 12.31
C ALA A 415 -34.92 15.13 12.24
N LEU A 416 -33.64 14.77 12.13
CA LEU A 416 -32.51 15.70 12.10
C LEU A 416 -32.09 16.10 10.67
N GLY A 417 -32.86 15.72 9.64
CA GLY A 417 -32.43 15.84 8.25
C GLY A 417 -31.80 14.56 7.71
N LYS A 418 -30.65 14.67 7.04
CA LYS A 418 -29.90 13.52 6.49
C LYS A 418 -28.57 13.32 7.26
N PRO A 419 -28.55 12.68 8.43
CA PRO A 419 -27.29 12.40 9.12
C PRO A 419 -26.27 11.72 8.21
N VAL A 420 -25.03 12.18 8.24
CA VAL A 420 -23.91 11.70 7.42
C VAL A 420 -22.82 11.06 8.27
N ALA A 421 -22.72 11.42 9.55
CA ALA A 421 -21.79 10.80 10.49
C ALA A 421 -22.31 10.80 11.93
N LEU A 422 -21.77 9.86 12.72
CA LEU A 422 -22.14 9.57 14.10
C LEU A 422 -20.87 9.36 14.93
N PHE A 423 -20.68 10.18 15.98
CA PHE A 423 -19.49 10.14 16.84
C PHE A 423 -19.89 9.97 18.30
N TRP A 424 -19.62 8.79 18.86
CA TRP A 424 -19.77 8.56 20.29
C TRP A 424 -18.56 9.08 21.06
N ALA A 425 -18.78 9.66 22.23
CA ALA A 425 -17.69 9.96 23.17
C ALA A 425 -17.07 8.64 23.66
N PRO A 426 -15.73 8.47 23.62
CA PRO A 426 -15.07 7.17 23.80
C PRO A 426 -15.20 6.57 25.21
N GLY A 427 -15.53 7.39 26.22
CA GLY A 427 -15.71 6.93 27.60
C GLY A 427 -16.97 6.09 27.84
N ARG A 428 -16.89 5.06 28.69
CA ARG A 428 -18.05 4.25 29.11
C ARG A 428 -18.95 4.93 30.15
N ALA A 429 -18.51 6.06 30.71
CA ALA A 429 -19.20 6.77 31.78
C ALA A 429 -20.36 7.64 31.27
N VAL A 430 -20.25 8.16 30.03
CA VAL A 430 -21.22 9.08 29.43
C VAL A 430 -21.53 8.60 28.02
N ASN A 431 -22.79 8.23 27.77
CA ASN A 431 -23.27 7.90 26.42
C ASN A 431 -23.65 9.19 25.69
N ARG A 432 -22.64 9.93 25.23
CA ARG A 432 -22.82 11.17 24.45
C ARG A 432 -22.57 10.90 22.98
N LEU A 433 -23.48 11.35 22.13
CA LEU A 433 -23.44 11.14 20.67
C LEU A 433 -23.53 12.48 19.95
N ALA A 434 -22.53 12.80 19.13
CA ALA A 434 -22.63 13.82 18.10
C ALA A 434 -23.19 13.22 16.81
N VAL A 435 -24.14 13.92 16.19
CA VAL A 435 -24.79 13.57 14.94
C VAL A 435 -24.61 14.73 14.00
N LEU A 436 -23.99 14.45 12.85
CA LEU A 436 -23.59 15.49 11.91
C LEU A 436 -24.42 15.36 10.64
N THR A 437 -24.86 16.50 10.13
CA THR A 437 -25.78 16.60 8.99
C THR A 437 -25.18 17.53 7.93
N PRO A 438 -25.39 17.24 6.64
CA PRO A 438 -24.78 17.97 5.55
C PRO A 438 -25.35 19.40 5.48
N PRO A 439 -24.64 20.31 4.81
CA PRO A 439 -25.13 21.67 4.63
C PRO A 439 -26.51 21.71 3.96
N THR A 440 -27.36 22.65 4.40
CA THR A 440 -28.71 22.81 3.83
C THR A 440 -28.78 24.04 2.93
N GLY A 441 -29.13 23.85 1.64
CA GLY A 441 -29.33 24.95 0.70
C GLY A 441 -28.02 25.47 0.09
N THR A 442 -27.88 26.78 -0.07
CA THR A 442 -26.66 27.44 -0.58
C THR A 442 -25.70 27.89 0.53
N ALA A 443 -25.98 27.54 1.78
CA ALA A 443 -25.13 27.87 2.92
C ALA A 443 -24.07 26.77 3.11
N GLU A 444 -22.81 27.17 3.30
CA GLU A 444 -21.66 26.29 3.61
C GLU A 444 -21.63 25.86 5.10
N THR A 445 -22.80 25.75 5.75
CA THR A 445 -22.95 25.41 7.17
C THR A 445 -23.70 24.09 7.33
N GLY A 446 -23.07 23.11 8.00
CA GLY A 446 -23.67 21.82 8.38
C GLY A 446 -24.36 21.88 9.74
N GLY A 447 -25.21 20.91 10.06
CA GLY A 447 -25.86 20.82 11.37
C GLY A 447 -25.13 19.86 12.31
N VAL A 448 -24.86 20.32 13.54
CA VAL A 448 -24.30 19.52 14.64
C VAL A 448 -25.40 19.31 15.68
N HIS A 449 -25.66 18.07 16.05
CA HIS A 449 -26.64 17.71 17.08
C HIS A 449 -25.98 16.81 18.13
N VAL A 450 -26.10 17.16 19.41
CA VAL A 450 -25.53 16.36 20.51
C VAL A 450 -26.64 15.76 21.35
N PHE A 451 -26.52 14.46 21.61
CA PHE A 451 -27.41 13.67 22.44
C PHE A 451 -26.70 13.20 23.70
N ASP A 452 -27.39 13.30 24.84
CA ASP A 452 -27.04 12.61 26.08
C ASP A 452 -28.03 11.46 26.29
N ASP A 453 -27.54 10.23 26.14
CA ASP A 453 -28.35 9.00 26.07
C ASP A 453 -29.44 9.14 24.99
N ASP A 454 -30.70 9.32 25.37
CA ASP A 454 -31.83 9.47 24.45
C ASP A 454 -32.33 10.93 24.27
N ARG A 455 -31.64 11.91 24.87
CA ARG A 455 -32.07 13.31 24.88
C ARG A 455 -31.20 14.16 23.98
N LEU A 456 -31.81 14.82 22.99
CA LEU A 456 -31.17 15.90 22.25
C LEU A 456 -30.92 17.09 23.20
N VAL A 457 -29.65 17.36 23.51
CA VAL A 457 -29.25 18.43 24.44
C VAL A 457 -28.79 19.69 23.71
N PHE A 458 -28.26 19.55 22.49
CA PHE A 458 -27.75 20.66 21.70
C PHE A 458 -27.99 20.47 20.20
N SER A 459 -28.20 21.58 19.49
CA SER A 459 -28.33 21.63 18.04
C SER A 459 -27.86 22.99 17.54
N ALA A 460 -26.91 23.03 16.62
CA ALA A 460 -26.42 24.26 16.01
C ALA A 460 -26.04 24.08 14.54
N GLU A 461 -26.00 25.19 13.81
CA GLU A 461 -25.37 25.26 12.49
C GLU A 461 -23.91 25.70 12.66
N VAL A 462 -22.98 24.96 12.06
CA VAL A 462 -21.55 25.21 12.18
C VAL A 462 -20.93 25.21 10.77
N PRO A 463 -20.03 26.16 10.42
CA PRO A 463 -19.33 26.16 9.15
C PRO A 463 -18.59 24.84 8.92
N HIS A 464 -18.86 24.16 7.80
CA HIS A 464 -18.26 22.85 7.53
C HIS A 464 -18.04 22.64 6.03
N SER A 465 -16.92 22.00 5.68
CA SER A 465 -16.44 21.74 4.31
C SER A 465 -17.31 20.80 3.46
N GLY A 466 -18.53 20.50 3.89
CA GLY A 466 -19.31 19.41 3.31
C GLY A 466 -18.73 18.04 3.68
N TRP A 467 -19.55 17.19 4.29
CA TRP A 467 -19.22 15.79 4.50
C TRP A 467 -19.49 15.06 3.19
N GLU A 468 -18.67 15.30 2.17
CA GLU A 468 -18.64 14.36 1.04
C GLU A 468 -18.10 13.04 1.59
N GLU A 469 -18.62 11.90 1.09
CA GLU A 469 -18.05 10.58 1.38
C GLU A 469 -16.62 10.57 0.81
N ARG A 470 -15.66 11.11 1.57
CA ARG A 470 -14.23 10.97 1.27
C ARG A 470 -13.81 9.58 1.72
N GLU A 471 -13.25 8.83 0.79
CA GLU A 471 -12.62 7.52 0.99
C GLU A 471 -11.41 7.70 1.93
N GLY A 472 -11.19 6.82 2.91
CA GLY A 472 -10.05 6.92 3.86
C GLY A 472 -10.43 7.30 5.30
N ASP A 473 -9.43 7.32 6.20
CA ASP A 473 -9.56 7.52 7.67
C ASP A 473 -9.87 8.98 8.10
N HIS A 474 -10.55 9.77 7.26
CA HIS A 474 -10.89 11.16 7.57
C HIS A 474 -11.81 11.32 8.79
N ASN A 475 -11.52 12.31 9.64
CA ASN A 475 -12.29 12.54 10.85
C ASN A 475 -12.44 14.01 11.23
N ALA A 476 -13.57 14.65 10.91
CA ALA A 476 -13.80 16.07 11.24
C ALA A 476 -14.26 16.33 12.71
N TRP A 477 -14.43 15.28 13.54
CA TRP A 477 -14.94 15.41 14.91
C TRP A 477 -14.18 14.54 15.91
N ALA A 478 -13.76 15.13 17.02
CA ALA A 478 -13.16 14.38 18.13
C ALA A 478 -13.76 14.77 19.48
N TRP A 479 -14.15 13.78 20.27
CA TRP A 479 -14.58 13.99 21.66
C TRP A 479 -13.37 13.93 22.60
N ALA A 480 -13.32 14.83 23.58
CA ALA A 480 -12.49 14.64 24.75
C ALA A 480 -12.84 13.31 25.45
N PRO A 481 -11.90 12.62 26.09
CA PRO A 481 -12.14 11.31 26.70
C PRO A 481 -13.33 11.26 27.68
N GLY A 482 -13.60 12.36 28.41
CA GLY A 482 -14.74 12.47 29.32
C GLY A 482 -16.06 12.90 28.67
N GLY A 483 -16.06 13.24 27.38
CA GLY A 483 -17.21 13.73 26.61
C GLY A 483 -17.61 15.17 26.96
N GLU A 484 -16.87 15.86 27.83
CA GLU A 484 -17.16 17.22 28.28
C GLU A 484 -16.79 18.30 27.25
N ARG A 485 -15.87 18.00 26.33
CA ARG A 485 -15.45 18.88 25.24
C ARG A 485 -15.39 18.11 23.93
N ALA A 486 -15.45 18.84 22.81
CA ALA A 486 -15.20 18.29 21.49
C ALA A 486 -14.44 19.27 20.61
N ALA A 487 -13.60 18.75 19.74
CA ALA A 487 -12.91 19.48 18.69
C ALA A 487 -13.59 19.22 17.35
N PHE A 488 -13.69 20.27 16.55
CA PHE A 488 -14.43 20.27 15.30
C PHE A 488 -13.63 21.00 14.22
N LEU A 489 -13.40 20.35 13.08
CA LEU A 489 -12.73 20.93 11.93
C LEU A 489 -13.72 21.73 11.06
N THR A 490 -13.39 22.98 10.78
CA THR A 490 -14.24 23.92 10.01
C THR A 490 -13.78 24.06 8.55
N ILE A 491 -14.67 24.52 7.66
CA ILE A 491 -14.35 24.78 6.24
C ILE A 491 -13.24 25.83 6.02
N VAL A 492 -13.04 26.72 6.98
CA VAL A 492 -12.05 27.81 6.86
C VAL A 492 -10.66 27.39 7.34
N GLY A 493 -10.43 26.09 7.57
CA GLY A 493 -9.12 25.56 7.96
C GLY A 493 -8.75 25.86 9.41
N VAL A 494 -9.74 25.89 10.32
CA VAL A 494 -9.50 25.99 11.77
C VAL A 494 -10.21 24.86 12.51
N VAL A 495 -9.65 24.47 13.65
CA VAL A 495 -10.28 23.56 14.60
C VAL A 495 -10.84 24.37 15.77
N GLU A 496 -12.15 24.30 15.95
CA GLU A 496 -12.86 24.90 17.08
C GLU A 496 -13.04 23.87 18.20
N VAL A 497 -12.72 24.26 19.43
CA VAL A 497 -12.92 23.44 20.62
C VAL A 497 -14.10 23.97 21.42
N TRP A 498 -15.12 23.13 21.60
CA TRP A 498 -16.35 23.47 22.29
C TRP A 498 -16.46 22.72 23.62
N SER A 499 -16.90 23.42 24.66
CA SER A 499 -17.29 22.82 25.95
C SER A 499 -18.78 22.54 26.00
N PHE A 500 -19.11 21.37 26.54
CA PHE A 500 -20.46 20.86 26.78
C PHE A 500 -20.70 20.54 28.27
N GLU A 501 -19.87 21.07 29.17
CA GLU A 501 -20.05 20.94 30.63
C GLU A 501 -21.44 21.45 31.07
N ASP A 502 -21.86 22.62 30.60
CA ASP A 502 -23.27 23.04 30.59
C ASP A 502 -23.86 22.75 29.20
N SER A 503 -24.45 21.56 29.04
CA SER A 503 -25.02 21.15 27.75
C SER A 503 -26.19 22.05 27.28
N ALA A 504 -26.76 22.88 28.16
CA ALA A 504 -27.76 23.88 27.77
C ALA A 504 -27.14 25.17 27.19
N ARG A 505 -25.84 25.38 27.39
CA ARG A 505 -25.07 26.54 26.91
C ARG A 505 -23.65 26.13 26.51
N PRO A 506 -23.46 25.44 25.38
CA PRO A 506 -22.10 25.15 24.91
C PRO A 506 -21.34 26.44 24.60
N GLU A 507 -20.05 26.45 24.92
CA GLU A 507 -19.17 27.59 24.76
C GLU A 507 -17.96 27.22 23.92
N LEU A 508 -17.60 28.07 22.96
CA LEU A 508 -16.33 27.97 22.25
C LEU A 508 -15.20 28.33 23.22
N VAL A 509 -14.32 27.38 23.48
CA VAL A 509 -13.20 27.51 24.42
C VAL A 509 -11.93 27.96 23.71
N GLN A 510 -11.67 27.42 22.52
CA GLN A 510 -10.42 27.66 21.78
C GLN A 510 -10.67 27.56 20.27
N SER A 511 -9.84 28.23 19.48
CA SER A 511 -9.74 28.03 18.03
C SER A 511 -8.26 27.97 17.64
N VAL A 512 -7.87 26.91 16.92
CA VAL A 512 -6.48 26.72 16.44
C VAL A 512 -6.46 26.55 14.92
N PRO A 513 -5.43 27.02 14.21
CA PRO A 513 -5.26 26.72 12.78
C PRO A 513 -5.16 25.21 12.55
N ALA A 514 -5.77 24.72 11.46
CA ALA A 514 -5.73 23.29 11.12
C ALA A 514 -4.52 22.89 10.26
N GLY A 515 -3.78 23.85 9.71
CA GLY A 515 -2.58 23.55 8.91
C GLY A 515 -2.81 22.77 7.62
N GLY A 516 -4.07 22.63 7.16
CA GLY A 516 -4.43 21.76 6.03
C GLY A 516 -4.98 20.40 6.44
N ALA A 517 -4.87 20.03 7.72
CA ALA A 517 -5.40 18.78 8.25
C ALA A 517 -6.88 18.54 7.91
N ASP A 518 -7.22 17.30 7.61
CA ASP A 518 -8.59 16.88 7.34
C ASP A 518 -9.13 15.84 8.35
N ALA A 519 -8.26 15.38 9.26
CA ALA A 519 -8.59 14.57 10.42
C ALA A 519 -8.19 15.28 11.74
N VAL A 520 -9.03 15.12 12.77
CA VAL A 520 -8.77 15.53 14.15
C VAL A 520 -8.98 14.36 15.10
N TYR A 521 -8.03 14.18 16.03
CA TYR A 521 -8.15 13.27 17.16
C TYR A 521 -7.94 14.02 18.48
N TRP A 522 -8.53 13.49 19.55
CA TRP A 522 -8.34 14.00 20.90
C TRP A 522 -7.61 12.96 21.74
N GLY A 523 -6.37 13.26 22.11
CA GLY A 523 -5.55 12.38 22.92
C GLY A 523 -5.53 12.70 24.41
N ALA A 524 -4.68 11.97 25.12
CA ALA A 524 -4.41 12.20 26.53
C ALA A 524 -3.78 13.59 26.76
N ASP A 525 -3.85 14.07 28.00
CA ASP A 525 -3.32 15.37 28.43
C ASP A 525 -3.83 16.58 27.62
N ASP A 526 -5.06 16.47 27.11
CA ASP A 526 -5.73 17.49 26.29
C ASP A 526 -4.86 17.97 25.11
N THR A 527 -4.22 17.02 24.42
CA THR A 527 -3.56 17.27 23.14
C THR A 527 -4.47 16.86 21.98
N LEU A 528 -4.70 17.77 21.04
CA LEU A 528 -5.28 17.45 19.74
C LEU A 528 -4.19 16.95 18.80
N VAL A 529 -4.53 15.96 17.97
CA VAL A 529 -3.73 15.57 16.82
C VAL A 529 -4.49 16.01 15.58
N LEU A 530 -3.87 16.83 14.74
CA LEU A 530 -4.40 17.29 13.46
C LEU A 530 -3.57 16.61 12.38
N LEU A 531 -4.21 15.90 11.45
CA LEU A 531 -3.51 15.07 10.48
C LEU A 531 -4.18 15.11 9.10
N ASP A 532 -3.36 14.97 8.06
CA ASP A 532 -3.71 14.63 6.67
C ASP A 532 -2.69 13.60 6.16
N ASP A 533 -2.69 13.31 4.86
CA ASP A 533 -1.73 12.44 4.17
C ASP A 533 -0.27 12.89 4.28
N VAL A 534 0.01 14.20 4.46
CA VAL A 534 1.37 14.75 4.58
C VAL A 534 1.59 15.64 5.80
N VAL A 535 0.54 16.17 6.42
CA VAL A 535 0.64 17.08 7.57
C VAL A 535 0.32 16.36 8.87
N MET A 536 1.09 16.59 9.93
CA MET A 536 0.74 16.13 11.27
C MET A 536 1.17 17.12 12.36
N GLN A 537 0.21 17.58 13.16
CA GLN A 537 0.40 18.54 14.23
C GLN A 537 -0.18 18.07 15.56
N PHE A 538 0.53 18.36 16.65
CA PHE A 538 0.12 18.07 18.02
C PHE A 538 -0.08 19.40 18.77
N VAL A 539 -1.31 19.67 19.22
CA VAL A 539 -1.68 20.98 19.77
C VAL A 539 -2.32 20.85 21.15
N LYS A 540 -1.75 21.52 22.15
CA LYS A 540 -2.34 21.60 23.50
C LYS A 540 -3.61 22.44 23.47
N VAL A 541 -4.74 21.87 23.88
CA VAL A 541 -6.06 22.52 23.82
C VAL A 541 -6.12 23.80 24.65
N GLU A 542 -5.57 23.78 25.87
CA GLU A 542 -5.68 24.91 26.80
C GLU A 542 -4.87 26.12 26.35
N THR A 543 -3.65 25.90 25.85
CA THR A 543 -2.70 26.97 25.49
C THR A 543 -2.72 27.31 24.01
N GLY A 544 -3.15 26.38 23.15
CA GLY A 544 -2.96 26.46 21.69
C GLY A 544 -1.50 26.23 21.27
N GLU A 545 -0.65 25.77 22.19
CA GLU A 545 0.77 25.49 21.93
C GLU A 545 0.92 24.26 21.02
N VAL A 546 1.70 24.40 19.96
CA VAL A 546 2.09 23.31 19.08
C VAL A 546 3.30 22.62 19.70
N VAL A 547 3.13 21.37 20.12
CA VAL A 547 4.19 20.55 20.74
C VAL A 547 4.89 19.61 19.75
N GLY A 548 4.35 19.50 18.54
CA GLY A 548 4.97 18.85 17.39
C GLY A 548 4.31 19.31 16.09
N ASP A 549 5.10 19.59 15.07
CA ASP A 549 4.66 20.07 13.75
C ASP A 549 5.54 19.37 12.70
N PHE A 550 4.94 18.48 11.90
CA PHE A 550 5.66 17.64 10.97
C PHE A 550 5.01 17.66 9.60
N TYR A 551 5.84 17.87 8.58
CA TYR A 551 5.45 17.82 7.17
C TYR A 551 6.25 16.70 6.51
N SER A 552 5.57 15.65 6.08
CA SER A 552 6.18 14.48 5.44
C SER A 552 6.50 14.76 3.97
N LEU A 553 7.29 13.88 3.34
CA LEU A 553 7.65 13.91 1.91
C LEU A 553 8.49 15.13 1.47
N TYR A 554 9.07 15.84 2.43
CA TYR A 554 10.02 16.90 2.13
C TYR A 554 11.35 16.32 1.63
N VAL A 555 11.90 16.89 0.55
CA VAL A 555 13.18 16.48 -0.04
C VAL A 555 14.11 17.69 -0.03
N PRO A 556 15.00 17.82 0.97
CA PRO A 556 15.95 18.92 1.01
C PRO A 556 16.85 18.97 -0.24
N PRO A 557 17.13 20.17 -0.78
CA PRO A 557 18.00 20.36 -1.94
C PRO A 557 19.48 20.13 -1.60
N GLY A 558 19.86 20.14 -0.33
CA GLY A 558 21.22 19.86 0.13
C GLY A 558 21.69 18.43 -0.15
N PRO A 559 23.01 18.18 -0.08
CA PRO A 559 23.56 16.84 -0.30
C PRO A 559 23.11 15.87 0.80
N ARG A 560 22.86 14.60 0.42
CA ARG A 560 22.56 13.56 1.40
C ARG A 560 23.83 13.17 2.18
N PRO A 561 23.71 12.68 3.43
CA PRO A 561 24.86 12.25 4.22
C PRO A 561 25.62 11.08 3.59
N VAL A 562 24.92 10.20 2.87
CA VAL A 562 25.49 9.05 2.13
C VAL A 562 24.73 8.86 0.80
N GLU A 563 25.40 8.23 -0.18
CA GLU A 563 24.83 7.85 -1.48
C GLU A 563 25.13 6.37 -1.80
N GLY A 564 24.63 5.87 -2.94
CA GLY A 564 24.90 4.51 -3.41
C GLY A 564 24.19 3.41 -2.62
N GLU A 565 24.76 2.20 -2.61
CA GLU A 565 24.21 1.02 -1.93
C GLU A 565 24.07 1.22 -0.41
N LEU A 566 24.89 2.10 0.19
CA LEU A 566 24.83 2.40 1.61
C LEU A 566 23.48 3.02 2.04
N VAL A 567 22.77 3.70 1.11
CA VAL A 567 21.43 4.24 1.37
C VAL A 567 20.44 3.13 1.74
N GLU A 568 20.52 1.97 1.09
CA GLU A 568 19.64 0.83 1.37
C GLU A 568 20.00 0.16 2.70
N LEU A 569 21.30 0.02 3.00
CA LEU A 569 21.78 -0.57 4.27
C LEU A 569 21.43 0.30 5.49
N LEU A 570 21.40 1.62 5.31
CA LEU A 570 21.02 2.60 6.34
C LEU A 570 19.62 3.18 6.11
N ALA A 571 18.75 2.47 5.39
CA ALA A 571 17.42 2.94 5.04
C ALA A 571 16.61 3.37 6.27
N GLY A 572 15.86 4.46 6.11
CA GLY A 572 15.05 5.07 7.17
C GLY A 572 15.85 5.79 8.28
N ARG A 573 17.18 5.84 8.22
CA ARG A 573 17.99 6.60 9.18
C ARG A 573 18.26 8.04 8.76
N THR A 574 18.18 8.32 7.47
CA THR A 574 18.28 9.66 6.88
C THR A 574 16.91 10.34 6.93
N PHE A 575 16.88 11.63 7.26
CA PHE A 575 15.66 12.42 7.35
C PHE A 575 15.93 13.89 7.03
N ALA A 576 14.89 14.62 6.64
CA ALA A 576 14.97 16.07 6.48
C ALA A 576 15.15 16.72 7.85
N LEU A 577 16.23 17.47 8.04
CA LEU A 577 16.43 18.27 9.24
C LEU A 577 15.57 19.53 9.15
N ASP A 578 15.63 20.20 7.99
CA ASP A 578 14.88 21.40 7.67
C ASP A 578 14.63 21.50 6.15
N GLU A 579 14.31 22.70 5.67
CA GLU A 579 14.05 22.95 4.25
C GLU A 579 15.31 22.80 3.36
N ASP A 580 16.51 22.87 3.90
CA ASP A 580 17.74 22.94 3.13
C ASP A 580 18.63 21.70 3.33
N ASP A 581 18.63 21.14 4.55
CA ASP A 581 19.62 20.16 5.00
C ASP A 581 19.03 18.79 5.37
N TRP A 582 19.83 17.76 5.11
CA TRP A 582 19.59 16.38 5.55
C TRP A 582 20.33 16.09 6.86
N ALA A 583 19.75 15.22 7.68
CA ALA A 583 20.43 14.62 8.83
C ALA A 583 20.30 13.08 8.81
N MET A 584 21.17 12.40 9.56
CA MET A 584 21.14 10.94 9.70
C MET A 584 21.44 10.50 11.12
N ILE A 585 20.59 9.64 11.70
CA ILE A 585 20.85 9.01 12.99
C ILE A 585 21.83 7.84 12.84
N LEU A 586 22.83 7.80 13.72
CA LEU A 586 23.79 6.71 13.88
C LEU A 586 23.73 6.16 15.30
N GLN A 587 23.81 4.85 15.43
CA GLN A 587 23.66 4.17 16.71
C GLN A 587 24.97 4.21 17.53
N PRO A 588 24.87 4.32 18.87
CA PRO A 588 23.63 4.48 19.65
C PRO A 588 23.22 5.94 19.89
N ASP A 589 24.13 6.90 19.71
CA ASP A 589 24.01 8.27 20.24
C ASP A 589 24.68 9.35 19.35
N ALA A 590 24.78 9.11 18.04
CA ALA A 590 25.38 10.04 17.10
C ALA A 590 24.41 10.47 16.00
N VAL A 591 24.61 11.67 15.46
CA VAL A 591 23.85 12.20 14.32
C VAL A 591 24.81 12.89 13.37
N ILE A 592 24.71 12.59 12.08
CA ILE A 592 25.31 13.44 11.04
C ILE A 592 24.35 14.59 10.76
N ALA A 593 24.79 15.82 10.98
CA ALA A 593 24.04 17.05 10.72
C ALA A 593 25.00 18.26 10.66
N PRO A 594 24.55 19.40 10.08
CA PRO A 594 25.30 20.64 10.12
C PRO A 594 25.72 21.06 11.54
N GLU A 595 26.87 21.74 11.67
CA GLU A 595 27.30 22.28 12.96
C GLU A 595 26.32 23.36 13.45
N GLY A 596 25.84 23.25 14.70
CA GLY A 596 24.92 24.22 15.31
C GLY A 596 23.44 23.80 15.30
N SER A 597 23.11 22.62 14.75
CA SER A 597 21.75 22.10 14.66
C SER A 597 21.24 21.41 15.93
N GLU A 598 21.88 21.60 17.10
CA GLU A 598 21.50 20.88 18.32
C GLU A 598 20.07 21.19 18.79
N ASP A 599 19.63 22.44 18.67
CA ASP A 599 18.27 22.84 19.07
C ASP A 599 17.21 22.24 18.10
N GLU A 600 17.47 22.26 16.80
CA GLU A 600 16.62 21.64 15.76
C GLU A 600 16.51 20.12 15.96
N LEU A 601 17.63 19.47 16.26
CA LEU A 601 17.67 18.05 16.56
C LEU A 601 16.90 17.72 17.84
N ASP A 602 16.97 18.54 18.90
CA ASP A 602 16.15 18.33 20.10
C ASP A 602 14.65 18.56 19.84
N ASP A 603 14.30 19.45 18.91
CA ASP A 603 12.92 19.73 18.47
C ASP A 603 12.31 18.64 17.58
N LEU A 604 13.14 17.87 16.87
CA LEU A 604 12.68 16.76 16.00
C LEU A 604 12.81 15.40 16.67
N LEU A 605 13.97 15.11 17.25
CA LEU A 605 14.32 13.77 17.73
C LEU A 605 13.86 13.53 19.16
N ALA A 606 13.71 12.26 19.53
CA ALA A 606 13.50 11.86 20.91
C ALA A 606 14.22 10.54 21.21
N TRP A 607 14.63 10.36 22.46
CA TRP A 607 14.95 9.03 22.97
C TRP A 607 13.65 8.27 23.20
N GLY A 608 13.37 7.26 22.37
CA GLY A 608 12.27 6.32 22.54
C GLY A 608 12.61 5.29 23.60
N ILE A 609 12.12 5.50 24.84
CA ILE A 609 12.39 4.60 25.96
C ILE A 609 11.40 3.42 25.94
N GLY A 610 11.91 2.22 25.69
CA GLY A 610 11.16 0.98 25.56
C GLY A 610 10.05 1.08 24.52
N ALA A 611 10.33 1.78 23.42
CA ALA A 611 9.37 2.13 22.36
C ALA A 611 8.16 2.99 22.79
N ARG A 612 8.03 3.35 24.08
CA ARG A 612 6.77 3.83 24.71
C ARG A 612 6.79 5.27 25.17
N HIS A 613 7.95 5.80 25.55
CA HIS A 613 8.03 7.11 26.19
C HIS A 613 9.06 7.96 25.47
N ALA A 614 8.67 9.16 25.05
CA ALA A 614 9.61 10.11 24.49
C ALA A 614 10.36 10.79 25.64
N TRP A 615 11.69 10.79 25.55
CA TRP A 615 12.60 11.56 26.39
C TRP A 615 13.33 12.59 25.52
N PRO A 616 13.45 13.86 25.96
CA PRO A 616 14.19 14.88 25.22
C PRO A 616 15.62 14.46 24.91
N VAL A 617 16.11 14.76 23.71
CA VAL A 617 17.47 14.34 23.30
C VAL A 617 18.53 15.05 24.12
N ARG A 618 18.28 16.31 24.49
CA ARG A 618 19.12 17.11 25.38
C ARG A 618 19.32 16.51 26.77
N TRP A 619 18.62 15.44 27.17
CA TRP A 619 18.93 14.70 28.40
C TRP A 619 20.08 13.70 28.25
N GLY A 620 20.41 13.26 27.02
CA GLY A 620 21.53 12.37 26.68
C GLY A 620 22.71 13.11 26.05
N GLU A 621 23.91 12.51 26.05
CA GLU A 621 25.09 13.10 25.38
C GLU A 621 25.06 12.76 23.88
N LEU A 622 24.35 13.58 23.08
CA LEU A 622 24.30 13.40 21.62
C LEU A 622 25.59 13.88 20.95
N ARG A 623 26.17 13.05 20.08
CA ARG A 623 27.34 13.39 19.26
C ARG A 623 26.91 13.87 17.88
N VAL A 624 26.95 15.18 17.64
CA VAL A 624 26.70 15.78 16.31
C VAL A 624 28.00 15.79 15.51
N LEU A 625 27.97 15.21 14.32
CA LEU A 625 29.12 15.01 13.43
C LEU A 625 28.81 15.68 12.08
N PRO A 626 29.77 16.38 11.45
CA PRO A 626 29.48 17.20 10.27
C PRO A 626 29.25 16.39 8.99
N ASP A 627 29.83 15.20 8.87
CA ASP A 627 29.74 14.37 7.67
C ASP A 627 30.03 12.88 7.95
N ALA A 628 29.71 12.03 6.97
CA ALA A 628 29.94 10.58 6.99
C ALA A 628 31.42 10.20 7.17
N LEU A 629 32.35 10.97 6.61
CA LEU A 629 33.78 10.68 6.68
C LEU A 629 34.33 10.91 8.09
N THR A 630 33.90 12.00 8.74
CA THR A 630 34.22 12.31 10.13
C THR A 630 33.61 11.28 11.05
N ALA A 631 32.37 10.84 10.77
CA ALA A 631 31.74 9.77 11.51
C ALA A 631 32.50 8.43 11.40
N ALA A 632 33.00 8.07 10.22
CA ALA A 632 33.81 6.87 10.00
C ALA A 632 35.12 6.86 10.83
N ASP A 633 35.69 8.04 11.12
CA ASP A 633 36.93 8.16 11.91
C ASP A 633 36.71 8.06 13.43
N VAL A 634 35.50 8.37 13.91
CA VAL A 634 35.20 8.52 15.35
C VAL A 634 34.35 7.37 15.89
N LEU A 635 33.53 6.72 15.03
CA LEU A 635 32.61 5.68 15.46
C LEU A 635 33.26 4.29 15.40
N ASP A 636 33.39 3.65 16.56
CA ASP A 636 33.82 2.24 16.67
C ASP A 636 32.63 1.25 16.57
N SER A 637 31.46 1.70 16.09
CA SER A 637 30.25 0.89 15.89
C SER A 637 30.19 0.25 14.50
N GLU A 638 29.22 -0.65 14.29
CA GLU A 638 28.90 -1.23 12.97
C GLU A 638 28.64 -0.14 11.92
N ASP A 639 27.90 0.91 12.29
CA ASP A 639 27.70 2.10 11.44
C ASP A 639 29.03 2.74 11.02
N GLY A 640 30.00 2.83 11.94
CA GLY A 640 31.34 3.32 11.63
C GLY A 640 32.12 2.41 10.68
N GLU A 641 31.92 1.09 10.74
CA GLU A 641 32.51 0.15 9.78
C GLU A 641 31.90 0.31 8.38
N LEU A 642 30.58 0.46 8.28
CA LEU A 642 29.88 0.72 7.02
C LEU A 642 30.35 2.03 6.37
N LEU A 643 30.48 3.11 7.14
CA LEU A 643 30.93 4.41 6.64
C LEU A 643 32.40 4.39 6.18
N ARG A 644 33.26 3.52 6.75
CA ARG A 644 34.62 3.32 6.25
C ARG A 644 34.65 2.60 4.91
N ALA A 645 33.79 1.61 4.71
CA ALA A 645 33.66 0.94 3.41
C ALA A 645 33.19 1.92 2.32
N TYR A 646 32.21 2.76 2.63
CA TYR A 646 31.73 3.81 1.73
C TYR A 646 32.82 4.81 1.32
N ARG A 647 33.76 5.13 2.23
CA ARG A 647 34.92 5.95 1.87
C ARG A 647 35.77 5.29 0.78
N GLU A 648 36.03 3.99 0.88
CA GLU A 648 36.83 3.26 -0.11
C GLU A 648 36.15 3.28 -1.49
N GLU A 649 34.83 3.14 -1.54
CA GLU A 649 34.05 3.25 -2.78
C GLU A 649 34.14 4.64 -3.42
N LEU A 650 34.01 5.72 -2.63
CA LEU A 650 34.15 7.09 -3.12
C LEU A 650 35.54 7.34 -3.71
N GLU A 651 36.60 6.82 -3.08
CA GLU A 651 37.98 6.92 -3.56
C GLU A 651 38.18 6.15 -4.88
N GLU A 652 37.55 4.99 -5.05
CA GLU A 652 37.59 4.21 -6.30
C GLU A 652 36.82 4.87 -7.44
N MET A 653 35.69 5.53 -7.14
CA MET A 653 34.89 6.26 -8.14
C MET A 653 35.59 7.53 -8.66
N GLU A 654 36.25 8.30 -7.78
CA GLU A 654 37.04 9.46 -8.19
C GLU A 654 38.22 9.08 -9.11
N GLU A 655 38.76 7.86 -8.98
CA GLU A 655 39.79 7.34 -9.89
C GLU A 655 39.24 6.89 -11.26
N ALA A 656 37.94 6.59 -11.36
CA ALA A 656 37.26 6.13 -12.58
C ALA A 656 36.71 7.28 -13.47
N ASP A 657 36.31 8.41 -12.87
CA ASP A 657 35.68 9.57 -13.55
C ASP A 657 36.67 10.46 -14.36
N GLY A 658 37.88 9.98 -14.60
CA GLY A 658 39.00 10.72 -15.21
C GLY A 658 38.91 11.04 -16.73
N GLU A 659 37.85 10.66 -17.45
CA GLU A 659 37.69 10.98 -18.88
C GLU A 659 36.32 11.62 -19.16
N SER A 660 36.24 12.95 -19.09
CA SER A 660 35.06 13.71 -19.54
C SER A 660 34.90 13.56 -21.06
N VAL A 661 33.96 12.73 -21.50
CA VAL A 661 33.50 12.67 -22.89
C VAL A 661 32.39 13.70 -23.10
N GLU A 662 32.44 14.45 -24.21
CA GLU A 662 31.41 15.42 -24.59
C GLU A 662 30.12 14.66 -24.99
N TRP A 663 29.04 14.83 -24.21
CA TRP A 663 27.74 14.18 -24.40
C TRP A 663 26.72 15.17 -25.03
N PRO A 664 25.82 14.76 -25.94
CA PRO A 664 25.55 13.39 -26.40
C PRO A 664 26.53 12.89 -27.47
N PRO A 665 26.70 11.55 -27.60
CA PRO A 665 27.54 10.94 -28.62
C PRO A 665 27.03 11.23 -30.05
N GLU A 666 27.86 11.04 -31.08
CA GLU A 666 27.39 11.18 -32.47
C GLU A 666 26.27 10.16 -32.80
N ASN A 667 25.14 10.63 -33.36
CA ASN A 667 23.99 9.79 -33.72
C ASN A 667 24.25 8.88 -34.93
N THR A 668 24.95 7.78 -34.70
CA THR A 668 25.38 6.78 -35.70
C THR A 668 24.73 5.42 -35.51
N ALA A 669 24.09 5.18 -34.36
CA ALA A 669 23.42 3.93 -34.05
C ALA A 669 22.18 3.72 -34.92
N SER A 670 21.92 2.45 -35.23
CA SER A 670 20.79 1.99 -36.01
C SER A 670 19.64 1.51 -35.13
N VAL A 671 18.43 1.50 -35.67
CA VAL A 671 17.26 0.94 -34.99
C VAL A 671 17.46 -0.55 -34.69
N ASP A 672 18.19 -1.29 -35.53
CA ASP A 672 18.50 -2.70 -35.30
C ASP A 672 19.33 -2.92 -34.02
N GLU A 673 20.25 -2.00 -33.71
CA GLU A 673 21.03 -2.06 -32.46
C GLU A 673 20.14 -1.82 -31.24
N LEU A 674 19.15 -0.92 -31.32
CA LEU A 674 18.19 -0.70 -30.24
C LEU A 674 17.30 -1.93 -29.99
N PHE A 675 16.83 -2.59 -31.05
CA PHE A 675 16.11 -3.87 -30.90
C PHE A 675 16.99 -4.96 -30.30
N GLU A 676 18.27 -5.01 -30.64
CA GLU A 676 19.18 -5.99 -30.06
C GLU A 676 19.45 -5.72 -28.58
N VAL A 677 19.60 -4.46 -28.17
CA VAL A 677 19.70 -4.08 -26.75
C VAL A 677 18.43 -4.45 -26.00
N ALA A 678 17.25 -4.16 -26.55
CA ALA A 678 15.98 -4.56 -25.96
C ALA A 678 15.90 -6.09 -25.79
N ARG A 679 16.27 -6.88 -26.81
CA ARG A 679 16.32 -8.35 -26.71
C ARG A 679 17.31 -8.84 -25.66
N ARG A 680 18.51 -8.26 -25.60
CA ARG A 680 19.55 -8.63 -24.63
C ARG A 680 19.12 -8.35 -23.20
N SER A 681 18.39 -7.25 -22.96
CA SER A 681 17.87 -6.91 -21.64
C SER A 681 16.88 -7.94 -21.07
N LEU A 682 16.34 -8.83 -21.91
CA LEU A 682 15.40 -9.87 -21.49
C LEU A 682 16.06 -11.21 -21.14
N VAL A 683 17.35 -11.41 -21.49
CA VAL A 683 18.00 -12.73 -21.44
C VAL A 683 18.11 -13.28 -20.02
N ASP A 684 18.38 -12.40 -19.06
CA ASP A 684 18.63 -12.78 -17.67
C ASP A 684 17.37 -12.73 -16.79
N LEU A 685 16.22 -12.32 -17.36
CA LEU A 685 14.94 -12.29 -16.66
C LEU A 685 14.38 -13.70 -16.46
N ASP A 686 13.88 -13.99 -15.26
CA ASP A 686 13.18 -15.25 -14.98
C ASP A 686 11.88 -15.35 -15.80
N PRO A 687 11.77 -16.31 -16.74
CA PRO A 687 10.57 -16.47 -17.57
C PRO A 687 9.34 -16.89 -16.76
N TYR A 688 9.51 -17.44 -15.55
CA TYR A 688 8.37 -17.78 -14.70
C TYR A 688 7.72 -16.52 -14.10
N SER A 689 8.54 -15.55 -13.71
CA SER A 689 8.09 -14.29 -13.10
C SER A 689 7.69 -13.23 -14.14
N TRP A 690 8.42 -13.13 -15.25
CA TRP A 690 8.26 -12.07 -16.25
C TRP A 690 7.75 -12.55 -17.62
N GLY A 691 7.43 -13.83 -17.76
CA GLY A 691 7.08 -14.45 -19.05
C GLY A 691 5.91 -13.80 -19.78
N TYR A 692 4.93 -13.25 -19.03
CA TYR A 692 3.81 -12.49 -19.59
C TYR A 692 4.28 -11.21 -20.28
N HIS A 693 4.99 -10.33 -19.56
CA HIS A 693 5.52 -9.05 -20.09
C HIS A 693 6.49 -9.25 -21.24
N ILE A 694 7.41 -10.22 -21.11
CA ILE A 694 8.35 -10.62 -22.17
C ILE A 694 7.57 -11.00 -23.44
N GLY A 695 6.54 -11.84 -23.30
CA GLY A 695 5.74 -12.31 -24.42
C GLY A 695 4.96 -11.18 -25.10
N GLU A 696 4.30 -10.33 -24.31
CA GLU A 696 3.49 -9.22 -24.80
C GLU A 696 4.32 -8.20 -25.60
N TYR A 697 5.45 -7.76 -25.04
CA TYR A 697 6.31 -6.74 -25.66
C TYR A 697 7.03 -7.28 -26.90
N LEU A 698 7.54 -8.51 -26.87
CA LEU A 698 8.13 -9.14 -28.06
C LEU A 698 7.09 -9.38 -29.16
N ARG A 699 5.85 -9.72 -28.80
CA ARG A 699 4.75 -9.86 -29.77
C ARG A 699 4.39 -8.52 -30.42
N ALA A 700 4.26 -7.45 -29.65
CA ALA A 700 4.04 -6.10 -30.18
C ALA A 700 5.20 -5.65 -31.08
N ALA A 701 6.44 -5.92 -30.69
CA ALA A 701 7.65 -5.58 -31.44
C ALA A 701 7.72 -6.38 -32.77
N ALA A 702 7.32 -7.65 -32.75
CA ALA A 702 7.22 -8.48 -33.94
C ALA A 702 6.14 -7.98 -34.91
N ARG A 703 4.97 -7.56 -34.40
CA ARG A 703 3.93 -6.90 -35.23
C ARG A 703 4.48 -5.65 -35.89
N LEU A 704 5.18 -4.80 -35.13
CA LEU A 704 5.78 -3.57 -35.63
C LEU A 704 6.77 -3.84 -36.77
N ARG A 705 7.74 -4.74 -36.57
CA ARG A 705 8.70 -5.17 -37.61
C ARG A 705 8.00 -5.74 -38.84
N ALA A 706 6.94 -6.54 -38.65
CA ALA A 706 6.16 -7.09 -39.76
C ALA A 706 5.43 -5.99 -40.57
N ARG A 707 4.89 -4.95 -39.92
CA ARG A 707 4.25 -3.80 -40.60
C ARG A 707 5.25 -3.00 -41.45
N TYR A 708 6.54 -3.00 -41.09
CA TYR A 708 7.62 -2.41 -41.88
C TYR A 708 8.17 -3.34 -42.99
N GLY A 709 7.60 -4.53 -43.14
CA GLY A 709 8.01 -5.50 -44.16
C GLY A 709 9.26 -6.31 -43.78
N GLU A 710 9.66 -6.27 -42.52
CA GLU A 710 10.90 -6.88 -42.01
C GLU A 710 10.60 -8.28 -41.44
N ALA A 711 10.15 -9.18 -42.31
CA ALA A 711 9.65 -10.50 -41.91
C ALA A 711 10.67 -11.34 -41.13
N GLU A 712 11.95 -11.30 -41.50
CA GLU A 712 13.00 -12.06 -40.81
C GLU A 712 13.25 -11.53 -39.39
N ALA A 713 13.35 -10.21 -39.24
CA ALA A 713 13.52 -9.55 -37.93
C ALA A 713 12.30 -9.78 -37.01
N ALA A 714 11.09 -9.72 -37.56
CA ALA A 714 9.88 -10.06 -36.82
C ALA A 714 9.89 -11.50 -36.31
N MET A 715 10.30 -12.46 -37.14
CA MET A 715 10.36 -13.87 -36.75
C MET A 715 11.47 -14.18 -35.74
N THR A 716 12.57 -13.41 -35.73
CA THR A 716 13.59 -13.48 -34.68
C THR A 716 12.97 -13.17 -33.32
N LEU A 717 12.21 -12.07 -33.20
CA LEU A 717 11.52 -11.68 -31.96
C LEU A 717 10.49 -12.73 -31.51
N VAL A 718 9.73 -13.30 -32.46
CA VAL A 718 8.82 -14.42 -32.17
C VAL A 718 9.59 -15.62 -31.58
N GLY A 719 10.80 -15.88 -32.06
CA GLY A 719 11.64 -16.98 -31.57
C GLY A 719 12.03 -16.86 -30.10
N ASP A 720 12.17 -15.64 -29.60
CA ASP A 720 12.60 -15.35 -28.23
C ASP A 720 11.46 -15.41 -27.20
N ILE A 721 10.20 -15.42 -27.65
CA ILE A 721 9.03 -15.52 -26.75
C ILE A 721 9.05 -16.87 -26.03
N PRO A 722 9.15 -16.93 -24.69
CA PRO A 722 9.34 -18.19 -23.97
C PRO A 722 8.09 -19.09 -23.98
N GLU A 723 6.89 -18.51 -23.82
CA GLU A 723 5.64 -19.26 -23.76
C GLU A 723 5.17 -19.69 -25.17
N ALA A 724 4.92 -20.99 -25.37
CA ALA A 724 4.52 -21.54 -26.67
C ALA A 724 3.16 -21.01 -27.17
N ALA A 725 2.22 -20.71 -26.26
CA ALA A 725 0.92 -20.16 -26.60
C ALA A 725 1.03 -18.73 -27.13
N GLU A 726 1.84 -17.91 -26.46
CA GLU A 726 2.10 -16.53 -26.87
C GLU A 726 2.91 -16.46 -28.16
N ARG A 727 3.90 -17.36 -28.32
CA ARG A 727 4.66 -17.52 -29.55
C ARG A 727 3.78 -17.89 -30.74
N LEU A 728 2.76 -18.74 -30.53
CA LEU A 728 1.79 -19.10 -31.55
C LEU A 728 0.95 -17.89 -31.96
N ALA A 729 0.48 -17.10 -30.99
CA ALA A 729 -0.30 -15.89 -31.24
C ALA A 729 0.53 -14.84 -32.00
N ALA A 730 1.77 -14.60 -31.59
CA ALA A 730 2.70 -13.70 -32.26
C ALA A 730 3.01 -14.13 -33.70
N ALA A 731 3.28 -15.42 -33.93
CA ALA A 731 3.47 -15.95 -35.28
C ALA A 731 2.21 -15.80 -36.16
N SER A 732 1.02 -15.88 -35.55
CA SER A 732 -0.26 -15.70 -36.24
C SER A 732 -0.52 -14.23 -36.61
N ASP A 733 -0.17 -13.29 -35.73
CA ASP A 733 -0.25 -11.85 -36.00
C ASP A 733 0.69 -11.47 -37.15
N VAL A 734 1.96 -11.90 -37.08
CA VAL A 734 2.94 -11.68 -38.15
C VAL A 734 2.47 -12.28 -39.47
N ALA A 735 1.93 -13.50 -39.46
CA ALA A 735 1.37 -14.11 -40.66
C ALA A 735 0.22 -13.30 -41.27
N THR A 736 -0.67 -12.78 -40.44
CA THR A 736 -1.82 -11.96 -40.85
C THR A 736 -1.34 -10.67 -41.50
N ILE A 737 -0.44 -9.93 -40.83
CA ILE A 737 0.09 -8.65 -41.32
C ILE A 737 0.81 -8.84 -42.67
N LEU A 738 1.70 -9.83 -42.78
CA LEU A 738 2.45 -10.11 -44.01
C LEU A 738 1.54 -10.57 -45.16
N ALA A 739 0.53 -11.41 -44.86
CA ALA A 739 -0.43 -11.86 -45.88
C ALA A 739 -1.23 -10.68 -46.45
N ARG A 740 -1.61 -9.73 -45.59
CA ARG A 740 -2.33 -8.51 -45.98
C ARG A 740 -1.45 -7.53 -46.75
N ALA A 741 -0.15 -7.48 -46.43
CA ALA A 741 0.84 -6.74 -47.20
C ALA A 741 1.18 -7.41 -48.56
N GLY A 742 0.73 -8.64 -48.79
CA GLY A 742 0.93 -9.38 -50.04
C GLY A 742 2.17 -10.29 -50.06
N ASP A 743 2.93 -10.37 -48.98
CA ASP A 743 4.05 -11.32 -48.83
C ASP A 743 3.54 -12.69 -48.34
N LEU A 744 2.86 -13.40 -49.25
CA LEU A 744 2.29 -14.71 -48.96
C LEU A 744 3.34 -15.78 -48.63
N ARG A 745 4.61 -15.59 -49.03
CA ARG A 745 5.67 -16.56 -48.75
C ARG A 745 6.07 -16.50 -47.28
N SER A 746 6.39 -15.31 -46.79
CA SER A 746 6.78 -15.11 -45.41
C SER A 746 5.59 -15.33 -44.46
N ALA A 747 4.39 -14.89 -44.88
CA ALA A 747 3.16 -15.19 -44.15
C ALA A 747 2.91 -16.71 -44.00
N GLY A 748 3.11 -17.48 -45.07
CA GLY A 748 2.98 -18.94 -45.03
C GLY A 748 4.01 -19.61 -44.11
N ALA A 749 5.22 -19.06 -44.01
CA ALA A 749 6.25 -19.55 -43.09
C ALA A 749 5.88 -19.28 -41.62
N ALA A 750 5.47 -18.06 -41.30
CA ALA A 750 5.00 -17.69 -39.96
C ALA A 750 3.77 -18.51 -39.53
N PHE A 751 2.81 -18.71 -40.45
CA PHE A 751 1.64 -19.54 -40.19
C PHE A 751 1.98 -21.01 -39.99
N SER A 752 2.95 -21.54 -40.75
CA SER A 752 3.44 -22.90 -40.56
C SER A 752 4.04 -23.09 -39.16
N LEU A 753 4.74 -22.08 -38.62
CA LEU A 753 5.23 -22.09 -37.24
C LEU A 753 4.06 -22.14 -36.25
N ALA A 754 3.08 -21.23 -36.37
CA ALA A 754 1.90 -21.22 -35.51
C ALA A 754 1.17 -22.58 -35.51
N GLN A 755 0.95 -23.18 -36.69
CA GLN A 755 0.33 -24.49 -36.82
C GLN A 755 1.15 -25.62 -36.19
N SER A 756 2.48 -25.54 -36.24
CA SER A 756 3.36 -26.54 -35.63
C SER A 756 3.41 -26.47 -34.09
N LEU A 757 3.17 -25.28 -33.53
CA LEU A 757 3.10 -25.05 -32.08
C LEU A 757 1.75 -25.49 -31.52
N PHE A 758 0.68 -25.40 -32.32
CA PHE A 758 -0.70 -25.70 -31.89
C PHE A 758 -0.86 -27.02 -31.09
N PRO A 759 -0.30 -28.18 -31.50
CA PRO A 759 -0.48 -29.43 -30.76
C PRO A 759 0.21 -29.46 -29.39
N SER A 760 1.15 -28.55 -29.13
CA SER A 760 1.90 -28.46 -27.86
C SER A 760 1.31 -27.46 -26.87
N VAL A 761 0.30 -26.68 -27.26
CA VAL A 761 -0.34 -25.67 -26.41
C VAL A 761 -1.57 -26.30 -25.74
N ASP A 762 -1.71 -26.12 -24.43
CA ASP A 762 -2.93 -26.54 -23.71
C ASP A 762 -4.13 -25.75 -24.25
N GLN A 763 -5.23 -26.44 -24.52
CA GLN A 763 -6.47 -25.81 -24.99
C GLN A 763 -6.99 -24.73 -24.02
N LYS A 764 -6.68 -24.82 -22.73
CA LYS A 764 -7.02 -23.80 -21.73
C LYS A 764 -6.28 -22.48 -21.92
N MET A 765 -5.15 -22.49 -22.64
CA MET A 765 -4.37 -21.28 -22.94
C MET A 765 -4.91 -20.53 -24.17
N PHE A 766 -5.94 -21.03 -24.84
CA PHE A 766 -6.64 -20.35 -25.94
C PHE A 766 -7.76 -19.44 -25.40
N GLN A 767 -7.33 -18.32 -24.80
CA GLN A 767 -8.20 -17.20 -24.42
C GLN A 767 -8.65 -16.38 -25.65
N ALA A 768 -9.47 -15.35 -25.46
CA ALA A 768 -10.10 -14.59 -26.53
C ALA A 768 -9.10 -14.04 -27.55
N ASP A 769 -8.06 -13.34 -27.10
CA ASP A 769 -6.99 -12.76 -27.93
C ASP A 769 -6.28 -13.81 -28.79
N ARG A 770 -5.61 -14.79 -28.17
CA ARG A 770 -4.82 -15.84 -28.86
C ARG A 770 -5.66 -16.61 -29.89
N SER A 771 -6.92 -16.86 -29.56
CA SER A 771 -7.89 -17.50 -30.46
C SER A 771 -8.24 -16.63 -31.66
N ALA A 772 -8.42 -15.33 -31.44
CA ALA A 772 -8.70 -14.38 -32.51
C ALA A 772 -7.50 -14.22 -33.45
N SER A 773 -6.28 -14.11 -32.91
CA SER A 773 -5.04 -14.05 -33.70
C SER A 773 -4.83 -15.28 -34.56
N PHE A 774 -5.04 -16.47 -34.00
CA PHE A 774 -4.92 -17.71 -34.78
C PHE A 774 -5.99 -17.79 -35.87
N GLY A 775 -7.23 -17.41 -35.57
CA GLY A 775 -8.32 -17.30 -36.55
C GLY A 775 -8.03 -16.28 -37.66
N ALA A 776 -7.41 -15.14 -37.32
CA ALA A 776 -7.03 -14.10 -38.26
C ALA A 776 -6.00 -14.59 -39.28
N ALA A 777 -5.02 -15.41 -38.85
CA ALA A 777 -4.06 -16.03 -39.75
C ALA A 777 -4.72 -17.02 -40.73
N PHE A 778 -5.65 -17.87 -40.27
CA PHE A 778 -6.45 -18.72 -41.16
C PHE A 778 -7.23 -17.90 -42.17
N GLN A 779 -7.87 -16.81 -41.74
CA GLN A 779 -8.65 -15.94 -42.61
C GLN A 779 -7.77 -15.29 -43.68
N ALA A 780 -6.64 -14.71 -43.28
CA ALA A 780 -5.73 -13.99 -44.17
C ALA A 780 -5.09 -14.90 -45.24
N LEU A 781 -4.90 -16.19 -44.93
CA LEU A 781 -4.35 -17.19 -45.85
C LEU A 781 -5.42 -17.98 -46.63
N GLY A 782 -6.70 -17.61 -46.51
CA GLY A 782 -7.78 -18.15 -47.34
C GLY A 782 -8.51 -19.38 -46.79
N HIS A 783 -8.34 -19.69 -45.51
CA HIS A 783 -8.98 -20.82 -44.80
C HIS A 783 -10.22 -20.38 -44.01
N ALA A 784 -11.19 -19.75 -44.68
CA ALA A 784 -12.34 -19.10 -44.03
C ALA A 784 -13.20 -20.03 -43.14
N GLY A 785 -13.28 -21.33 -43.46
CA GLY A 785 -14.06 -22.29 -42.67
C GLY A 785 -13.47 -22.62 -41.29
N ASP A 786 -12.13 -22.60 -41.19
CA ASP A 786 -11.42 -22.81 -39.93
C ASP A 786 -11.36 -21.49 -39.14
N ALA A 787 -11.15 -20.37 -39.84
CA ALA A 787 -11.17 -19.03 -39.25
C ALA A 787 -12.48 -18.74 -38.50
N GLU A 788 -13.64 -19.09 -39.09
CA GLU A 788 -14.94 -18.87 -38.47
C GLU A 788 -15.14 -19.68 -37.17
N GLN A 789 -14.53 -20.86 -37.07
CA GLN A 789 -14.56 -21.65 -35.83
C GLN A 789 -13.74 -20.96 -34.73
N TRP A 790 -12.57 -20.45 -35.09
CA TRP A 790 -11.70 -19.71 -34.17
C TRP A 790 -12.29 -18.38 -33.73
N PHE A 791 -12.90 -17.60 -34.62
CA PHE A 791 -13.59 -16.36 -34.22
C PHE A 791 -14.81 -16.61 -33.33
N ARG A 792 -15.52 -17.72 -33.54
CA ARG A 792 -16.59 -18.13 -32.62
C ARG A 792 -16.03 -18.46 -31.25
N HIS A 793 -14.96 -19.26 -31.20
CA HIS A 793 -14.30 -19.62 -29.94
C HIS A 793 -13.76 -18.38 -29.22
N ALA A 794 -13.08 -17.49 -29.94
CA ALA A 794 -12.56 -16.22 -29.39
C ALA A 794 -13.66 -15.38 -28.72
N ARG A 795 -14.80 -15.20 -29.40
CA ARG A 795 -15.94 -14.45 -28.86
C ARG A 795 -16.60 -15.11 -27.66
N THR A 796 -16.64 -16.44 -27.60
CA THR A 796 -17.17 -17.17 -26.43
C THR A 796 -16.21 -17.20 -25.26
N SER A 797 -14.93 -16.91 -25.50
CA SER A 797 -13.86 -16.90 -24.49
C SER A 797 -13.56 -15.50 -23.94
N ILE A 798 -14.32 -14.48 -24.33
CA ILE A 798 -14.22 -13.13 -23.76
C ILE A 798 -14.63 -13.23 -22.27
N THR A 799 -13.72 -12.82 -21.39
CA THR A 799 -13.95 -12.82 -19.95
C THR A 799 -14.80 -11.62 -19.51
N VAL A 800 -15.58 -11.79 -18.44
CA VAL A 800 -16.47 -10.73 -17.90
C VAL A 800 -15.75 -9.88 -16.86
N GLU A 801 -14.71 -10.41 -16.21
CA GLU A 801 -13.89 -9.75 -15.18
C GLU A 801 -12.43 -10.27 -15.22
N PRO A 802 -11.43 -9.48 -14.80
CA PRO A 802 -11.52 -8.11 -14.27
C PRO A 802 -11.57 -7.02 -15.34
N ASN A 803 -11.08 -7.27 -16.56
CA ASN A 803 -10.96 -6.27 -17.64
C ASN A 803 -11.66 -6.71 -18.94
N PRO A 804 -13.00 -6.75 -18.98
CA PRO A 804 -13.73 -7.32 -20.11
C PRO A 804 -13.51 -6.58 -21.44
N TRP A 805 -13.12 -5.30 -21.42
CA TRP A 805 -12.81 -4.53 -22.62
C TRP A 805 -11.49 -4.90 -23.30
N GLU A 806 -10.53 -5.43 -22.56
CA GLU A 806 -9.22 -5.87 -23.07
C GLU A 806 -9.40 -7.02 -24.08
N ASP A 807 -10.14 -8.06 -23.68
CA ASP A 807 -10.50 -9.19 -24.54
C ASP A 807 -11.35 -8.75 -25.75
N HIS A 808 -12.28 -7.81 -25.56
CA HIS A 808 -13.10 -7.28 -26.65
C HIS A 808 -12.25 -6.56 -27.70
N ILE A 809 -11.34 -5.69 -27.27
CA ILE A 809 -10.44 -4.93 -28.16
C ILE A 809 -9.49 -5.89 -28.88
N ALA A 810 -8.90 -6.86 -28.20
CA ALA A 810 -8.01 -7.84 -28.81
C ALA A 810 -8.71 -8.65 -29.92
N VAL A 811 -9.94 -9.11 -29.66
CA VAL A 811 -10.75 -9.83 -30.67
C VAL A 811 -11.09 -8.93 -31.87
N MET A 812 -11.53 -7.69 -31.61
CA MET A 812 -11.85 -6.73 -32.66
C MET A 812 -10.62 -6.37 -33.49
N HIS A 813 -9.46 -6.19 -32.86
CA HIS A 813 -8.20 -5.89 -33.53
C HIS A 813 -7.81 -7.00 -34.52
N SER A 814 -7.78 -8.25 -34.09
CA SER A 814 -7.45 -9.38 -34.95
C SER A 814 -8.45 -9.58 -36.11
N LEU A 815 -9.73 -9.28 -35.89
CA LEU A 815 -10.74 -9.25 -36.95
C LEU A 815 -10.47 -8.13 -37.97
N LEU A 816 -10.09 -6.92 -37.53
CA LEU A 816 -9.74 -5.82 -38.43
C LEU A 816 -8.47 -6.11 -39.22
N GLU A 817 -7.45 -6.69 -38.59
CA GLU A 817 -6.19 -7.06 -39.24
C GLU A 817 -6.43 -8.02 -40.42
N CYS A 818 -7.28 -9.04 -40.24
CA CYS A 818 -7.63 -9.96 -41.33
C CYS A 818 -8.73 -9.46 -42.30
N GLY A 819 -9.22 -8.22 -42.14
CA GLY A 819 -10.20 -7.59 -43.03
C GLY A 819 -11.65 -8.01 -42.83
N ARG A 820 -12.03 -8.38 -41.59
CA ARG A 820 -13.41 -8.68 -41.16
C ARG A 820 -14.07 -7.48 -40.49
N ASP A 821 -13.99 -6.31 -41.13
CA ASP A 821 -14.66 -5.08 -40.70
C ASP A 821 -16.18 -5.26 -40.54
N ASP A 822 -16.77 -6.22 -41.28
CA ASP A 822 -18.17 -6.62 -41.14
C ASP A 822 -18.50 -7.14 -39.74
N LEU A 823 -17.64 -7.98 -39.16
CA LEU A 823 -17.86 -8.57 -37.83
C LEU A 823 -17.62 -7.55 -36.72
N VAL A 824 -16.63 -6.68 -36.86
CA VAL A 824 -16.37 -5.63 -35.88
C VAL A 824 -17.53 -4.65 -35.78
N ARG A 825 -18.16 -4.29 -36.91
CA ARG A 825 -19.40 -3.51 -36.88
C ARG A 825 -20.54 -4.24 -36.20
N VAL A 826 -20.64 -5.57 -36.34
CA VAL A 826 -21.67 -6.34 -35.63
C VAL A 826 -21.42 -6.29 -34.12
N LEU A 827 -20.17 -6.48 -33.69
CA LEU A 827 -19.79 -6.43 -32.29
C LEU A 827 -20.08 -5.06 -31.67
N LEU A 828 -19.63 -3.96 -32.29
CA LEU A 828 -19.85 -2.59 -31.78
C LEU A 828 -21.33 -2.16 -31.76
N ASN A 829 -22.18 -2.78 -32.57
CA ASN A 829 -23.61 -2.48 -32.60
C ASN A 829 -24.42 -3.29 -31.56
N ASP A 830 -23.86 -4.36 -31.02
CA ASP A 830 -24.51 -5.21 -30.02
C ASP A 830 -24.40 -4.60 -28.61
N ARG A 831 -24.93 -3.39 -28.44
CA ARG A 831 -24.80 -2.60 -27.20
C ARG A 831 -25.25 -3.31 -25.92
N ALA A 832 -26.08 -4.36 -26.04
CA ALA A 832 -26.52 -5.18 -24.91
C ALA A 832 -25.48 -6.21 -24.45
N ALA A 833 -24.49 -6.52 -25.29
CA ALA A 833 -23.38 -7.42 -25.00
C ALA A 833 -22.10 -6.67 -24.57
N HIS A 834 -22.13 -5.34 -24.49
CA HIS A 834 -20.97 -4.54 -24.07
C HIS A 834 -20.83 -4.58 -22.55
N PRO A 835 -19.62 -4.85 -22.03
CA PRO A 835 -19.39 -4.89 -20.59
C PRO A 835 -19.46 -3.48 -19.97
N VAL A 836 -19.93 -3.43 -18.71
CA VAL A 836 -19.96 -2.21 -17.88
C VAL A 836 -18.64 -2.14 -17.12
N GLY A 837 -17.75 -1.21 -17.48
CA GLY A 837 -16.42 -1.11 -16.85
C GLY A 837 -15.50 -0.12 -17.56
N SER A 838 -14.33 0.13 -16.98
CA SER A 838 -13.28 0.98 -17.57
C SER A 838 -12.70 0.37 -18.83
N PHE A 839 -12.34 1.22 -19.78
CA PHE A 839 -11.73 0.80 -21.05
C PHE A 839 -10.21 0.74 -20.90
N PHE A 840 -9.67 -0.46 -20.69
CA PHE A 840 -8.22 -0.68 -20.76
C PHE A 840 -7.76 -0.63 -22.24
N SER A 841 -6.60 -0.03 -22.51
CA SER A 841 -6.00 0.10 -23.86
C SER A 841 -6.80 0.90 -24.91
N GLU A 842 -7.66 1.83 -24.48
CA GLU A 842 -8.51 2.64 -25.36
C GLU A 842 -7.75 3.60 -26.28
N ALA A 843 -6.63 4.15 -25.79
CA ALA A 843 -5.84 5.13 -26.51
C ALA A 843 -5.18 4.48 -27.72
N GLU A 844 -4.55 3.32 -27.49
CA GLU A 844 -3.86 2.53 -28.48
C GLU A 844 -4.86 2.02 -29.54
N TRP A 845 -6.05 1.57 -29.11
CA TRP A 845 -7.10 1.09 -30.03
C TRP A 845 -7.62 2.21 -30.94
N LEU A 846 -7.92 3.38 -30.38
CA LEU A 846 -8.42 4.51 -31.16
C LEU A 846 -7.34 5.11 -32.06
N VAL A 847 -6.10 5.20 -31.58
CA VAL A 847 -4.93 5.56 -32.40
C VAL A 847 -4.80 4.60 -33.58
N TYR A 848 -4.93 3.29 -33.35
CA TYR A 848 -4.94 2.29 -34.42
C TYR A 848 -6.05 2.54 -35.43
N LEU A 849 -7.31 2.73 -35.00
CA LEU A 849 -8.43 3.00 -35.90
C LEU A 849 -8.24 4.28 -36.72
N LEU A 850 -7.75 5.34 -36.09
CA LEU A 850 -7.50 6.63 -36.74
C LEU A 850 -6.37 6.52 -37.78
N ARG A 851 -5.22 5.94 -37.41
CA ARG A 851 -4.06 5.78 -38.31
C ARG A 851 -4.33 4.82 -39.46
N THR A 852 -5.23 3.86 -39.27
CA THR A 852 -5.68 2.95 -40.35
C THR A 852 -6.85 3.50 -41.18
N GLY A 853 -7.29 4.73 -40.92
CA GLY A 853 -8.34 5.42 -41.69
C GLY A 853 -9.77 4.94 -41.42
N ARG A 854 -9.99 4.21 -40.32
CA ARG A 854 -11.29 3.61 -39.93
C ARG A 854 -12.11 4.55 -39.04
N LEU A 855 -12.33 5.77 -39.52
CA LEU A 855 -12.99 6.82 -38.75
C LEU A 855 -14.43 6.48 -38.34
N ASP A 856 -15.16 5.74 -39.18
CA ASP A 856 -16.52 5.31 -38.87
C ASP A 856 -16.56 4.40 -37.64
N LEU A 857 -15.57 3.52 -37.49
CA LEU A 857 -15.44 2.64 -36.32
C LEU A 857 -14.96 3.43 -35.09
N ALA A 858 -14.03 4.38 -35.26
CA ALA A 858 -13.58 5.24 -34.16
C ALA A 858 -14.74 6.05 -33.58
N ARG A 859 -15.62 6.60 -34.43
CA ARG A 859 -16.86 7.28 -34.00
C ARG A 859 -17.87 6.35 -33.34
N ALA A 860 -18.01 5.11 -33.85
CA ALA A 860 -18.90 4.13 -33.26
C ALA A 860 -18.45 3.73 -31.84
N PHE A 861 -17.13 3.59 -31.65
CA PHE A 861 -16.51 3.31 -30.35
C PHE A 861 -16.64 4.51 -29.40
N GLN A 862 -16.36 5.74 -29.87
CA GLN A 862 -16.55 6.97 -29.09
C GLN A 862 -17.99 7.16 -28.60
N GLY A 863 -18.98 6.64 -29.33
CA GLY A 863 -20.40 6.72 -28.95
C GLY A 863 -20.84 5.76 -27.84
N LEU A 864 -19.90 5.04 -27.21
CA LEU A 864 -20.14 4.20 -26.04
C LEU A 864 -20.03 5.03 -24.74
N PRO A 865 -20.81 4.71 -23.69
CA PRO A 865 -20.78 5.47 -22.44
C PRO A 865 -19.49 5.22 -21.63
N GLY A 866 -19.03 6.23 -20.88
CA GLY A 866 -17.98 6.09 -19.85
C GLY A 866 -16.55 6.39 -20.28
N TRP A 867 -16.35 7.28 -21.26
CA TRP A 867 -15.03 7.55 -21.85
C TRP A 867 -14.63 9.04 -21.82
N ASP A 868 -13.35 9.30 -21.52
CA ASP A 868 -12.65 10.59 -21.68
C ASP A 868 -11.58 10.47 -22.77
N VAL A 869 -11.43 11.48 -23.64
CA VAL A 869 -10.55 11.39 -24.82
C VAL A 869 -9.06 11.49 -24.42
N PRO A 870 -8.24 10.44 -24.59
CA PRO A 870 -6.82 10.46 -24.24
C PRO A 870 -6.05 11.45 -25.12
N TYR A 871 -4.97 11.99 -24.56
CA TYR A 871 -4.10 12.95 -25.24
C TYR A 871 -3.55 12.39 -26.57
N GLU A 872 -3.18 11.11 -26.60
CA GLU A 872 -2.65 10.43 -27.78
C GLU A 872 -3.63 10.44 -28.95
N VAL A 873 -4.92 10.31 -28.66
CA VAL A 873 -5.99 10.38 -29.67
C VAL A 873 -6.10 11.80 -30.23
N LEU A 874 -6.00 12.82 -29.36
CA LEU A 874 -6.00 14.23 -29.76
C LEU A 874 -4.77 14.56 -30.63
N THR A 875 -3.59 14.09 -30.25
CA THR A 875 -2.36 14.25 -31.04
C THR A 875 -2.53 13.65 -32.43
N VAL A 876 -3.04 12.41 -32.54
CA VAL A 876 -3.26 11.77 -33.86
C VAL A 876 -4.33 12.48 -34.68
N LEU A 877 -5.39 13.01 -34.06
CA LEU A 877 -6.38 13.83 -34.77
C LEU A 877 -5.74 15.11 -35.34
N ALA A 878 -4.84 15.74 -34.58
CA ALA A 878 -4.07 16.89 -35.05
C ALA A 878 -3.11 16.51 -36.20
N GLU A 879 -2.35 15.42 -36.07
CA GLU A 879 -1.49 14.87 -37.13
C GLU A 879 -2.27 14.60 -38.44
N LEU A 880 -3.52 14.15 -38.32
CA LEU A 880 -4.41 13.85 -39.44
C LEU A 880 -5.15 15.07 -40.00
N GLY A 881 -4.92 16.27 -39.45
CA GLY A 881 -5.57 17.51 -39.88
C GLY A 881 -7.07 17.56 -39.58
N ARG A 882 -7.51 16.88 -38.52
CA ARG A 882 -8.91 16.75 -38.12
C ARG A 882 -9.29 17.74 -37.03
N SER A 883 -9.11 19.03 -37.32
CA SER A 883 -9.51 20.12 -36.42
C SER A 883 -10.99 20.07 -36.03
N ASP A 884 -11.86 19.56 -36.91
CA ASP A 884 -13.30 19.34 -36.64
C ASP A 884 -13.54 18.32 -35.52
N LEU A 885 -12.73 17.27 -35.47
CA LEU A 885 -12.81 16.25 -34.41
C LEU A 885 -12.03 16.65 -33.19
N LEU A 886 -10.91 17.35 -33.35
CA LEU A 886 -10.14 17.86 -32.22
C LEU A 886 -10.99 18.83 -31.38
N GLU A 887 -11.76 19.72 -32.02
CA GLU A 887 -12.72 20.59 -31.33
C GLU A 887 -13.83 19.77 -30.66
N THR A 888 -14.51 18.90 -31.40
CA THR A 888 -15.68 18.18 -30.85
C THR A 888 -15.35 17.07 -29.84
N TRP A 889 -14.18 16.45 -29.91
CA TRP A 889 -13.73 15.41 -28.97
C TRP A 889 -12.91 16.02 -27.82
N GLY A 890 -12.23 17.14 -28.05
CA GLY A 890 -11.38 17.81 -27.07
C GLY A 890 -12.08 18.85 -26.18
N ASP A 891 -13.36 19.18 -26.42
CA ASP A 891 -14.15 20.23 -25.71
C ASP A 891 -14.16 20.13 -24.16
N HIS A 892 -13.72 18.99 -23.59
CA HIS A 892 -13.65 18.75 -22.14
C HIS A 892 -12.23 18.40 -21.65
N ASN A 893 -11.23 18.38 -22.53
CA ASN A 893 -9.85 18.01 -22.17
C ASN A 893 -8.97 19.26 -22.08
N TRP A 894 -8.41 19.50 -20.89
CA TRP A 894 -7.53 20.63 -20.57
C TRP A 894 -6.19 20.59 -21.31
N ALA A 895 -5.85 19.47 -21.97
CA ALA A 895 -4.61 19.26 -22.70
C ALA A 895 -4.64 19.67 -24.19
N VAL A 896 -5.72 20.31 -24.68
CA VAL A 896 -5.73 20.92 -26.02
C VAL A 896 -5.09 22.30 -25.95
N ASP A 897 -3.82 22.39 -26.31
CA ASP A 897 -3.08 23.66 -26.37
C ASP A 897 -3.08 24.30 -27.78
N ASP A 898 -2.58 25.53 -27.86
CA ASP A 898 -2.49 26.28 -29.12
C ASP A 898 -1.61 25.57 -30.16
N GLU A 899 -0.59 24.80 -29.74
CA GLU A 899 0.30 24.06 -30.64
C GLU A 899 -0.42 22.89 -31.32
N LEU A 900 -1.22 22.13 -30.58
CA LEU A 900 -2.01 21.02 -31.11
C LEU A 900 -3.07 21.52 -32.11
N VAL A 901 -3.68 22.68 -31.83
CA VAL A 901 -4.64 23.34 -32.72
C VAL A 901 -3.96 23.84 -34.00
N GLU A 902 -2.77 24.43 -33.90
CA GLU A 902 -1.98 24.83 -35.06
C GLU A 902 -1.55 23.63 -35.90
N LEU A 903 -1.10 22.53 -35.27
CA LEU A 903 -0.77 21.28 -35.95
C LEU A 903 -1.97 20.71 -36.71
N ALA A 904 -3.15 20.70 -36.08
CA ALA A 904 -4.40 20.27 -36.70
C ALA A 904 -4.83 21.13 -37.89
N GLN A 905 -4.51 22.43 -37.88
CA GLN A 905 -4.78 23.33 -39.00
C GLN A 905 -3.79 23.15 -40.16
N GLN A 906 -2.54 22.78 -39.85
CA GLN A 906 -1.53 22.48 -40.85
C GLN A 906 -1.79 21.13 -41.55
N GLY A 907 -2.25 20.12 -40.80
CA GLY A 907 -2.64 18.81 -41.33
C GLY A 907 -1.49 18.03 -41.98
N ILE A 908 -0.26 18.23 -41.50
CA ILE A 908 0.94 17.56 -41.98
C ILE A 908 1.33 16.49 -40.96
N PRO A 909 1.28 15.19 -41.30
CA PRO A 909 1.78 14.14 -40.44
C PRO A 909 3.29 14.34 -40.20
N PRO A 910 3.79 14.25 -38.96
CA PRO A 910 5.21 14.43 -38.68
C PRO A 910 6.03 13.35 -39.40
N SER A 911 7.16 13.74 -40.00
CA SER A 911 8.11 12.78 -40.56
C SER A 911 8.83 12.07 -39.42
N ARG A 912 8.60 10.76 -39.24
CA ARG A 912 9.30 9.91 -38.26
C ARG A 912 10.22 8.89 -38.95
N PRO A 913 11.44 8.66 -38.46
CA PRO A 913 12.10 9.38 -37.36
C PRO A 913 12.73 10.69 -37.87
N PRO A 914 12.50 11.86 -37.23
CA PRO A 914 13.29 13.04 -37.52
C PRO A 914 14.73 12.75 -37.07
N THR A 915 15.73 13.04 -37.91
CA THR A 915 17.11 13.15 -37.40
C THR A 915 17.14 14.31 -36.41
N PRO A 916 17.80 14.19 -35.25
CA PRO A 916 17.84 15.26 -34.26
C PRO A 916 18.41 16.53 -34.89
N SER A 917 17.76 17.66 -34.64
CA SER A 917 18.26 18.98 -35.03
C SER A 917 19.40 19.42 -34.12
N ASP A 918 20.17 20.43 -34.53
CA ASP A 918 21.22 21.02 -33.69
C ASP A 918 20.65 21.54 -32.35
N GLN A 919 19.37 21.96 -32.34
CA GLN A 919 18.68 22.40 -31.12
C GLN A 919 18.35 21.20 -30.21
N ASP A 920 17.88 20.09 -30.76
CA ASP A 920 17.60 18.87 -29.97
C ASP A 920 18.87 18.35 -29.31
N VAL A 921 19.99 18.33 -30.06
CA VAL A 921 21.31 17.91 -29.53
C VAL A 921 21.75 18.84 -28.39
N HIS A 922 21.55 20.15 -28.53
CA HIS A 922 21.87 21.12 -27.48
C HIS A 922 21.01 20.94 -26.22
N ASP A 923 19.70 20.73 -26.39
CA ASP A 923 18.76 20.57 -25.29
C ASP A 923 19.00 19.26 -24.53
N LEU A 924 19.29 18.17 -25.25
CA LEU A 924 19.75 16.93 -24.65
C LEU A 924 21.02 17.19 -23.82
N ALA A 925 22.07 17.78 -24.41
CA ALA A 925 23.35 18.03 -23.72
C ALA A 925 23.17 18.82 -22.42
N LYS A 926 22.33 19.86 -22.47
CA LYS A 926 22.00 20.68 -21.32
C LYS A 926 21.29 19.86 -20.24
N ARG A 927 20.27 19.08 -20.60
CA ARG A 927 19.51 18.24 -19.65
C ARG A 927 20.39 17.17 -19.01
N TYR A 928 21.29 16.56 -19.77
CA TYR A 928 22.26 15.61 -19.23
C TYR A 928 23.19 16.29 -18.22
N ALA A 929 23.72 17.47 -18.53
CA ALA A 929 24.54 18.24 -17.59
C ALA A 929 23.79 18.63 -16.30
N GLU A 930 22.49 18.95 -16.40
CA GLU A 930 21.63 19.16 -15.23
C GLU A 930 21.51 17.90 -14.37
N ILE A 931 21.30 16.73 -15.01
CA ILE A 931 21.19 15.43 -14.32
C ILE A 931 22.49 15.05 -13.61
N GLN A 932 23.66 15.35 -14.19
CA GLN A 932 24.95 15.13 -13.54
C GLN A 932 25.13 15.95 -12.25
N GLY A 933 24.36 17.03 -12.06
CA GLY A 933 24.35 17.81 -10.83
C GLY A 933 23.46 17.24 -9.71
N ILE A 934 22.72 16.16 -9.98
CA ILE A 934 21.81 15.49 -9.03
C ILE A 934 22.52 14.30 -8.38
N SER A 935 22.17 13.91 -7.14
CA SER A 935 22.73 12.72 -6.45
C SER A 935 22.48 11.43 -7.24
N HIS A 936 23.39 10.45 -7.19
CA HIS A 936 23.32 9.25 -8.05
C HIS A 936 22.00 8.48 -7.87
N ALA A 937 21.53 8.35 -6.63
CA ALA A 937 20.29 7.65 -6.28
C ALA A 937 19.03 8.28 -6.89
N GLN A 938 19.07 9.57 -7.24
CA GLN A 938 17.94 10.31 -7.81
C GLN A 938 18.01 10.43 -9.35
N ARG A 939 19.08 9.95 -9.99
CA ARG A 939 19.27 10.09 -11.44
C ARG A 939 18.41 9.14 -12.28
N GLU A 940 17.95 8.04 -11.70
CA GLU A 940 17.28 6.96 -12.45
C GLU A 940 16.06 7.47 -13.24
N HIS A 941 15.12 8.15 -12.57
CA HIS A 941 13.92 8.68 -13.23
C HIS A 941 14.25 9.79 -14.26
N PRO A 942 15.09 10.81 -13.95
CA PRO A 942 15.56 11.77 -14.95
C PRO A 942 16.27 11.13 -16.16
N ILE A 943 17.01 10.04 -15.98
CA ILE A 943 17.64 9.29 -17.08
C ILE A 943 16.56 8.64 -17.96
N LYS A 944 15.52 8.04 -17.37
CA LYS A 944 14.36 7.50 -18.13
C LYS A 944 13.67 8.60 -18.97
N GLU A 945 13.44 9.78 -18.39
CA GLU A 945 12.88 10.93 -19.14
C GLU A 945 13.80 11.39 -20.29
N LEU A 946 15.12 11.38 -20.06
CA LEU A 946 16.11 11.76 -21.07
C LEU A 946 16.19 10.72 -22.20
N ILE A 947 16.04 9.43 -21.89
CA ILE A 947 15.89 8.35 -22.88
C ILE A 947 14.67 8.62 -23.76
N GLU A 948 13.52 8.96 -23.17
CA GLU A 948 12.33 9.29 -23.94
C GLU A 948 12.55 10.50 -24.85
N SER A 949 13.19 11.56 -24.33
CA SER A 949 13.48 12.78 -25.07
C SER A 949 14.39 12.49 -26.27
N ALA A 950 15.46 11.72 -26.05
CA ALA A 950 16.37 11.28 -27.11
C ALA A 950 15.66 10.40 -28.15
N ALA A 951 14.75 9.51 -27.72
CA ALA A 951 13.96 8.69 -28.63
C ALA A 951 12.98 9.53 -29.47
N ARG A 952 12.31 10.53 -28.90
CA ARG A 952 11.36 11.42 -29.61
C ARG A 952 12.04 12.21 -30.74
N CYS A 953 13.28 12.65 -30.54
CA CYS A 953 14.05 13.37 -31.56
C CYS A 953 14.91 12.45 -32.45
N GLY A 954 14.78 11.12 -32.35
CA GLY A 954 15.50 10.17 -33.21
C GLY A 954 16.99 10.01 -32.91
N HIS A 955 17.45 10.34 -31.71
CA HIS A 955 18.86 10.27 -31.30
C HIS A 955 19.22 8.90 -30.68
N ILE A 956 19.24 7.84 -31.49
CA ILE A 956 19.41 6.44 -31.06
C ILE A 956 20.72 6.23 -30.30
N SER A 957 21.85 6.83 -30.71
CA SER A 957 23.11 6.64 -29.97
C SER A 957 23.04 7.12 -28.52
N ALA A 958 22.28 8.19 -28.26
CA ALA A 958 22.13 8.73 -26.91
C ALA A 958 21.19 7.84 -26.09
N VAL A 959 20.15 7.29 -26.70
CA VAL A 959 19.29 6.28 -26.07
C VAL A 959 20.12 5.08 -25.62
N LEU A 960 20.98 4.53 -26.50
CA LEU A 960 21.82 3.37 -26.16
C LEU A 960 22.78 3.66 -25.01
N ASP A 961 23.44 4.82 -25.03
CA ASP A 961 24.36 5.27 -24.00
C ASP A 961 23.66 5.43 -22.63
N LEU A 962 22.48 6.05 -22.61
CA LEU A 962 21.69 6.25 -21.38
C LEU A 962 21.10 4.95 -20.83
N LEU A 963 20.75 3.97 -21.68
CA LEU A 963 20.24 2.67 -21.23
C LEU A 963 21.30 1.91 -20.41
N GLU A 964 22.59 2.14 -20.65
CA GLU A 964 23.66 1.52 -19.84
C GLU A 964 23.73 2.10 -18.42
N LEU A 965 23.25 3.33 -18.21
CA LEU A 965 23.21 4.00 -16.90
C LEU A 965 22.03 3.56 -16.03
N LEU A 966 21.01 2.91 -16.60
CA LEU A 966 19.92 2.33 -15.80
C LEU A 966 20.40 1.06 -15.10
N PRO A 967 19.86 0.72 -13.92
CA PRO A 967 20.24 -0.49 -13.20
C PRO A 967 19.74 -1.76 -13.92
N ASP A 968 20.40 -2.88 -13.63
CA ASP A 968 20.07 -4.22 -14.15
C ASP A 968 19.62 -5.12 -13.00
N ARG A 969 18.41 -4.86 -12.49
CA ARG A 969 17.88 -5.51 -11.27
C ARG A 969 17.32 -6.91 -11.51
N GLY A 970 17.36 -7.41 -12.75
CA GLY A 970 16.71 -8.68 -13.11
C GLY A 970 15.18 -8.60 -13.14
N ASP A 971 14.63 -7.38 -13.26
CA ASP A 971 13.20 -7.10 -13.46
C ASP A 971 12.93 -6.43 -14.82
N PHE A 972 11.65 -6.26 -15.17
CA PHE A 972 11.26 -5.67 -16.45
C PHE A 972 11.21 -4.12 -16.44
N ASN A 973 11.27 -3.48 -15.27
CA ASN A 973 10.84 -2.08 -15.08
C ASN A 973 11.85 -1.04 -15.58
N ASP A 974 13.13 -1.38 -15.61
CA ASP A 974 14.21 -0.45 -15.92
C ASP A 974 14.66 -0.53 -17.39
N ARG A 975 15.79 -1.20 -17.65
CA ARG A 975 16.37 -1.35 -18.99
C ARG A 975 15.39 -1.99 -19.99
N PRO A 976 14.64 -3.06 -19.65
CA PRO A 976 13.71 -3.68 -20.60
C PRO A 976 12.59 -2.73 -20.99
N SER A 977 11.79 -2.24 -20.03
CA SER A 977 10.70 -1.30 -20.30
C SER A 977 11.17 -0.04 -21.03
N SER A 978 12.28 0.57 -20.60
CA SER A 978 12.81 1.80 -21.23
C SER A 978 13.29 1.57 -22.67
N SER A 979 13.92 0.43 -22.96
CA SER A 979 14.39 0.10 -24.31
C SER A 979 13.22 -0.11 -25.28
N PHE A 980 12.18 -0.85 -24.86
CA PHE A 980 10.96 -0.99 -25.66
C PHE A 980 10.19 0.33 -25.78
N GLY A 981 10.13 1.11 -24.71
CA GLY A 981 9.54 2.44 -24.72
C GLY A 981 10.17 3.38 -25.75
N ALA A 982 11.50 3.38 -25.83
CA ALA A 982 12.23 4.09 -26.87
C ALA A 982 11.87 3.59 -28.29
N ILE A 983 11.72 2.28 -28.49
CA ILE A 983 11.24 1.71 -29.76
C ILE A 983 9.83 2.23 -30.07
N TRP A 984 8.92 2.22 -29.11
CA TRP A 984 7.55 2.72 -29.32
C TRP A 984 7.52 4.20 -29.67
N LEU A 985 8.28 5.03 -28.98
CA LEU A 985 8.38 6.47 -29.25
C LEU A 985 8.93 6.75 -30.66
N LEU A 986 10.00 6.05 -31.06
CA LEU A 986 10.62 6.21 -32.39
C LEU A 986 9.64 5.92 -33.52
N TYR A 987 8.82 4.88 -33.37
CA TYR A 987 7.92 4.42 -34.43
C TYR A 987 6.53 5.05 -34.37
N THR A 988 6.00 5.24 -33.17
CA THR A 988 4.59 5.58 -32.94
C THR A 988 4.39 6.97 -32.35
N GLY A 989 5.43 7.57 -31.78
CA GLY A 989 5.36 8.83 -31.03
C GLY A 989 4.82 8.69 -29.61
N PHE A 990 4.48 7.48 -29.16
CA PHE A 990 3.92 7.21 -27.85
C PHE A 990 4.76 6.16 -27.11
N ASN A 991 4.94 6.32 -25.80
CA ASN A 991 5.64 5.36 -24.96
C ASN A 991 4.69 4.23 -24.52
N ARG A 992 4.08 3.54 -25.49
CA ARG A 992 3.14 2.43 -25.24
C ARG A 992 3.20 1.40 -26.38
N PRO A 993 2.98 0.10 -26.09
CA PRO A 993 3.04 -0.94 -27.11
C PRO A 993 1.96 -0.71 -28.19
N PRO A 994 2.30 -0.78 -29.50
CA PRO A 994 1.34 -0.62 -30.57
C PRO A 994 0.44 -1.86 -30.76
N PHE A 995 -0.83 -1.60 -31.09
CA PHE A 995 -1.72 -2.62 -31.65
C PHE A 995 -1.28 -3.09 -33.05
#